data_AF-A0A9D5V9X4-F1
#
_entry.id   AF-A0A9D5V9X4-F1
#
_cell.length_a   1.000
_cell.length_b   1.000
_cell.length_c   1.000
_cell.angle_alpha   90.00
_cell.angle_beta   90.00
_cell.angle_gamma   90.00
#
_symmetry.space_group_name_H-M   'P 1'
#
loop_
_entity.id
_entity.type
_entity.pdbx_description
1 polymer ?
#
loop_
_entity_poly.entity_id
_entity_poly.type
_entity_poly.pdbx_seq_one_letter_code
_entity_poly.pdbx_strand_id
1 'polypeptide(L)'
;MAKIDQDAARAAAIRELNSRPERVLISLVRSQTMDLFAGGLTDDLRGALEVLRGRAPDGVKVAVDAIRRTPAGDGYEIVLNALGDEKITIADADAGPFNRTLGGGLCNLSKDLEIILDVLCDGEDGSSRRPRIDYLTWKDAADTFPGQAVDGTSRTSLIFRGEGFDKLILTERGPSYDDDAIDLWRTEREFLGDSNDFVFVGQEPADSEKFDHILRLKLKNKGLKVFWLVGGNQLKKLYTEYRHFLAIADVVSLNLAEAAQFYGFEPLQAKHKDASELRVMYAREISRRVLEDGANHVVITDGAKGAALARKARGGRVEFVYSPLIQENSIAVDPAVREDTGCGDSFAAAIAAYYLAAGPGLKLNQAANFAHYIAGIIYQRPRPNLTDKDRGFVEFAYHKAKASGAFVGKHETFVRDVCQIRPAPIPPRGPATNVLVMLVGGDPSDPEHPRITGAGAAVETFARMCQDGGYSLAPLVRVVPRLVVNPAAKGRAGMRAVDDAEMTRLIDTRQLCKEIGSLDSGVRNRHGVLCDDLTGFEGVHVIRVSLLEALEILSSEDFAERFSDIKLWHFPTEDVDERLVWHTKDWGVSREQSREIVRQTLRDYIVAAQGPQFRFGRVRATNRADFEAEMSDQLILRLDGLLAGIFRGRG
;
A
#
# COMPACT_ATOMS: atom_id res chain seq x y z
N MET A 1 15.91 42.80 16.88
CA MET A 1 17.00 41.88 17.30
C MET A 1 16.53 40.44 17.51
N ALA A 2 15.33 40.16 18.01
CA ALA A 2 14.84 38.78 18.28
C ALA A 2 14.70 37.81 17.07
N LYS A 3 14.54 38.31 15.84
CA LYS A 3 14.38 37.49 14.63
C LYS A 3 15.70 36.86 14.14
N ILE A 4 16.82 37.53 14.38
CA ILE A 4 18.16 37.07 14.00
C ILE A 4 18.60 35.90 14.89
N ASP A 5 18.20 35.92 16.18
CA ASP A 5 18.46 34.83 17.13
C ASP A 5 17.68 33.54 16.81
N GLN A 6 16.44 33.65 16.31
CA GLN A 6 15.65 32.48 15.91
C GLN A 6 16.21 31.79 14.66
N ASP A 7 16.67 32.55 13.67
CA ASP A 7 17.27 31.98 12.46
C ASP A 7 18.64 31.34 12.77
N ALA A 8 19.42 31.93 13.67
CA ALA A 8 20.67 31.37 14.15
C ALA A 8 20.45 30.08 14.97
N ALA A 9 19.47 30.07 15.88
CA ALA A 9 19.09 28.88 16.65
C ALA A 9 18.54 27.76 15.77
N ARG A 10 17.73 28.09 14.75
CA ARG A 10 17.25 27.14 13.75
C ARG A 10 18.40 26.57 12.91
N ALA A 11 19.32 27.41 12.45
CA ALA A 11 20.50 26.97 11.71
C ALA A 11 21.47 26.15 12.57
N ALA A 12 21.57 26.43 13.87
CA ALA A 12 22.32 25.64 14.83
C ALA A 12 21.65 24.28 15.08
N ALA A 13 20.33 24.24 15.27
CA ALA A 13 19.59 22.98 15.43
C ALA A 13 19.62 22.10 14.17
N ILE A 14 19.53 22.71 12.97
CA ILE A 14 19.71 22.01 11.69
C ILE A 14 21.14 21.48 11.57
N ARG A 15 22.16 22.27 11.93
CA ARG A 15 23.56 21.81 11.94
C ARG A 15 23.78 20.69 12.94
N GLU A 16 23.21 20.78 14.13
CA GLU A 16 23.31 19.73 15.15
C GLU A 16 22.65 18.43 14.67
N LEU A 17 21.43 18.51 14.11
CA LEU A 17 20.74 17.38 13.48
C LEU A 17 21.59 16.74 12.37
N ASN A 18 22.24 17.56 11.53
CA ASN A 18 23.08 17.10 10.42
C ASN A 18 24.50 16.68 10.84
N SER A 19 24.91 16.92 12.09
CA SER A 19 26.27 16.65 12.59
C SER A 19 26.41 15.34 13.36
N ARG A 20 25.28 14.70 13.72
CA ARG A 20 25.31 13.41 14.44
C ARG A 20 25.65 12.31 13.44
N PRO A 21 26.58 11.39 13.76
CA PRO A 21 26.90 10.28 12.88
C PRO A 21 25.66 9.41 12.72
N GLU A 22 25.11 9.38 11.50
CA GLU A 22 23.96 8.56 11.17
C GLU A 22 24.35 7.07 11.24
N ARG A 23 23.62 6.28 12.02
CA ARG A 23 23.74 4.81 12.02
C ARG A 23 22.58 4.21 11.26
N VAL A 24 22.81 3.02 10.72
CA VAL A 24 21.78 2.19 10.11
C VAL A 24 21.49 1.03 11.03
N LEU A 25 20.22 0.88 11.43
CA LEU A 25 19.74 -0.22 12.27
C LEU A 25 18.91 -1.18 11.43
N ILE A 26 19.34 -2.43 11.37
CA ILE A 26 18.62 -3.48 10.64
C ILE A 26 18.35 -4.66 11.58
N SER A 27 17.09 -4.84 11.94
CA SER A 27 16.62 -6.03 12.64
C SER A 27 16.19 -7.09 11.62
N LEU A 28 16.94 -8.19 11.59
CA LEU A 28 16.76 -9.31 10.66
C LEU A 28 15.93 -10.44 11.27
N VAL A 29 15.83 -10.53 12.60
CA VAL A 29 15.24 -11.67 13.34
C VAL A 29 13.83 -12.09 12.88
N ARG A 30 13.00 -11.16 12.37
CA ARG A 30 11.65 -11.50 11.88
C ARG A 30 11.56 -11.80 10.38
N SER A 31 12.60 -11.45 9.61
CA SER A 31 12.58 -11.52 8.14
C SER A 31 13.58 -12.52 7.56
N GLN A 32 14.62 -12.86 8.31
CA GLN A 32 15.71 -13.76 7.96
C GLN A 32 15.22 -15.18 7.73
N THR A 33 15.67 -15.77 6.62
CA THR A 33 15.39 -17.16 6.26
C THR A 33 16.69 -17.93 6.01
N MET A 34 16.61 -19.24 6.18
CA MET A 34 17.55 -20.18 5.60
C MET A 34 16.96 -20.70 4.29
N ASP A 35 17.47 -20.19 3.17
CA ASP A 35 17.02 -20.57 1.84
C ASP A 35 17.78 -21.81 1.38
N LEU A 36 17.03 -22.82 0.95
CA LEU A 36 17.49 -24.11 0.49
C LEU A 36 17.05 -24.30 -0.96
N PHE A 37 17.98 -24.10 -1.90
CA PHE A 37 17.72 -24.22 -3.34
C PHE A 37 17.89 -25.66 -3.80
N ALA A 38 16.83 -26.25 -4.36
CA ALA A 38 16.87 -27.58 -4.95
C ALA A 38 17.86 -27.61 -6.15
N GLY A 39 18.60 -28.71 -6.27
CA GLY A 39 19.58 -28.92 -7.35
C GLY A 39 18.96 -29.49 -8.64
N GLY A 40 17.75 -30.05 -8.57
CA GLY A 40 17.01 -30.62 -9.70
C GLY A 40 15.57 -30.95 -9.32
N LEU A 41 14.77 -31.45 -10.27
CA LEU A 41 13.38 -31.87 -10.04
C LEU A 41 13.07 -33.11 -10.90
N THR A 42 12.75 -34.23 -10.27
CA THR A 42 12.16 -35.39 -10.95
C THR A 42 10.77 -35.07 -11.48
N ASP A 43 10.29 -35.81 -12.49
CA ASP A 43 8.98 -35.56 -13.11
C ASP A 43 7.82 -35.77 -12.11
N ASP A 44 7.94 -36.76 -11.23
CA ASP A 44 6.92 -37.03 -10.19
C ASP A 44 6.86 -35.90 -9.15
N LEU A 45 8.02 -35.41 -8.69
CA LEU A 45 8.09 -34.26 -7.79
C LEU A 45 7.52 -33.00 -8.47
N ARG A 46 7.82 -32.79 -9.76
CA ARG A 46 7.27 -31.66 -10.53
C ARG A 46 5.74 -31.67 -10.52
N GLY A 47 5.12 -32.84 -10.75
CA GLY A 47 3.67 -32.98 -10.71
C GLY A 47 3.07 -32.61 -9.35
N ALA A 48 3.69 -33.06 -8.26
CA ALA A 48 3.25 -32.71 -6.90
C ALA A 48 3.38 -31.22 -6.59
N LEU A 49 4.48 -30.59 -7.00
CA LEU A 49 4.72 -29.16 -6.77
C LEU A 49 3.78 -28.26 -7.62
N GLU A 50 3.41 -28.67 -8.83
CA GLU A 50 2.41 -27.93 -9.64
C GLU A 50 1.04 -27.86 -8.95
N VAL A 51 0.62 -28.95 -8.29
CA VAL A 51 -0.64 -28.97 -7.51
C VAL A 51 -0.58 -27.96 -6.37
N LEU A 52 0.56 -27.85 -5.67
CA LEU A 52 0.75 -26.84 -4.63
C LEU A 52 0.81 -25.43 -5.21
N ARG A 53 1.47 -25.26 -6.35
CA ARG A 53 1.59 -23.97 -7.02
C ARG A 53 0.21 -23.42 -7.42
N GLY A 54 -0.70 -24.30 -7.85
CA GLY A 54 -2.10 -23.97 -8.11
C GLY A 54 -2.90 -23.48 -6.89
N ARG A 55 -2.40 -23.69 -5.66
CA ARG A 55 -3.02 -23.17 -4.43
C ARG A 55 -2.47 -21.80 -4.02
N ALA A 56 -1.35 -21.37 -4.58
CA ALA A 56 -0.75 -20.08 -4.27
C ALA A 56 -1.46 -18.94 -5.02
N PRO A 57 -1.86 -17.84 -4.36
CA PRO A 57 -2.51 -16.70 -5.03
C PRO A 57 -1.66 -16.05 -6.14
N ASP A 58 -0.34 -16.09 -5.99
CA ASP A 58 0.65 -15.56 -6.95
C ASP A 58 1.29 -16.65 -7.82
N GLY A 59 0.96 -17.93 -7.58
CA GLY A 59 1.57 -19.07 -8.25
C GLY A 59 3.05 -19.25 -7.94
N VAL A 60 3.60 -18.65 -6.87
CA VAL A 60 5.06 -18.71 -6.59
C VAL A 60 5.35 -18.99 -5.12
N LYS A 61 4.56 -18.50 -4.16
CA LYS A 61 4.87 -18.63 -2.72
C LYS A 61 3.76 -19.32 -1.94
N VAL A 62 4.13 -20.32 -1.15
CA VAL A 62 3.23 -21.02 -0.21
C VAL A 62 3.81 -20.94 1.20
N ALA A 63 3.01 -20.47 2.15
CA ALA A 63 3.37 -20.49 3.56
C ALA A 63 3.07 -21.86 4.16
N VAL A 64 4.03 -22.43 4.89
CA VAL A 64 3.94 -23.75 5.53
C VAL A 64 4.17 -23.64 7.03
N ASP A 65 3.64 -24.58 7.80
CA ASP A 65 3.76 -24.56 9.25
C ASP A 65 5.12 -25.06 9.75
N ALA A 66 5.74 -26.01 9.05
CA ALA A 66 7.07 -26.49 9.38
C ALA A 66 7.78 -27.13 8.19
N ILE A 67 9.11 -27.03 8.17
CA ILE A 67 10.01 -27.73 7.26
C ILE A 67 11.07 -28.43 8.11
N ARG A 68 11.12 -29.76 8.07
CA ARG A 68 12.01 -30.56 8.92
C ARG A 68 12.77 -31.56 8.09
N ARG A 69 14.02 -31.87 8.44
CA ARG A 69 14.64 -33.08 7.89
C ARG A 69 13.90 -34.30 8.39
N THR A 70 13.76 -35.28 7.51
CA THR A 70 13.28 -36.62 7.87
C THR A 70 14.22 -37.23 8.92
N PRO A 71 13.73 -38.12 9.79
CA PRO A 71 14.58 -38.80 10.78
C PRO A 71 15.77 -39.55 10.18
N ALA A 72 15.62 -40.06 8.95
CA ALA A 72 16.69 -40.73 8.21
C ALA A 72 17.68 -39.76 7.55
N GLY A 73 17.37 -38.46 7.53
CA GLY A 73 18.23 -37.42 6.96
C GLY A 73 18.30 -37.46 5.44
N ASP A 74 17.34 -38.09 4.77
CA ASP A 74 17.27 -38.34 3.32
C ASP A 74 16.17 -37.54 2.57
N GLY A 75 15.36 -36.75 3.28
CA GLY A 75 14.39 -35.84 2.69
C GLY A 75 13.92 -34.75 3.65
N TYR A 76 13.05 -33.87 3.16
CA TYR A 76 12.33 -32.88 3.98
C TYR A 76 10.88 -33.31 4.15
N GLU A 77 10.39 -33.29 5.38
CA GLU A 77 8.97 -33.31 5.71
C GLU A 77 8.47 -31.87 5.79
N ILE A 78 7.44 -31.57 5.00
CA ILE A 78 6.78 -30.27 4.94
C ILE A 78 5.38 -30.41 5.49
N VAL A 79 5.08 -29.67 6.55
CA VAL A 79 3.74 -29.57 7.14
C VAL A 79 3.03 -28.37 6.53
N LEU A 80 2.06 -28.60 5.65
CA LEU A 80 1.33 -27.53 4.97
C LEU A 80 0.33 -26.84 5.91
N ASN A 81 -0.38 -27.65 6.70
CA ASN A 81 -1.32 -27.18 7.71
C ASN A 81 -1.39 -28.19 8.86
N ALA A 82 -0.84 -27.81 10.02
CA ALA A 82 -0.81 -28.60 11.25
C ALA A 82 -2.22 -28.89 11.80
N LEU A 83 -3.20 -28.01 11.54
CA LEU A 83 -4.59 -28.22 11.95
C LEU A 83 -5.33 -29.24 11.07
N GLY A 84 -4.85 -29.46 9.85
CA GLY A 84 -5.44 -30.39 8.88
C GLY A 84 -4.64 -31.68 8.67
N ASP A 85 -3.53 -31.86 9.38
CA ASP A 85 -2.55 -32.95 9.22
C ASP A 85 -2.05 -33.14 7.78
N GLU A 86 -2.04 -32.08 6.98
CA GLU A 86 -1.60 -32.14 5.58
C GLU A 86 -0.07 -32.04 5.51
N LYS A 87 0.57 -33.09 4.98
CA LYS A 87 2.03 -33.21 4.90
C LYS A 87 2.49 -33.69 3.52
N ILE A 88 3.68 -33.24 3.13
CA ILE A 88 4.37 -33.71 1.92
C ILE A 88 5.81 -34.03 2.31
N THR A 89 6.32 -35.15 1.81
CA THR A 89 7.72 -35.53 1.96
C THR A 89 8.42 -35.38 0.62
N ILE A 90 9.56 -34.70 0.61
CA ILE A 90 10.41 -34.51 -0.57
C ILE A 90 11.75 -35.18 -0.29
N ALA A 91 12.08 -36.25 -1.03
CA ALA A 91 13.37 -36.90 -0.89
C ALA A 91 14.48 -36.10 -1.59
N ASP A 92 15.72 -36.18 -1.08
CA ASP A 92 16.89 -35.56 -1.72
C ASP A 92 17.17 -36.17 -3.10
N ALA A 93 16.82 -37.45 -3.30
CA ALA A 93 16.95 -38.11 -4.59
C ALA A 93 16.06 -37.45 -5.66
N ASP A 94 14.94 -36.84 -5.26
CA ASP A 94 13.98 -36.20 -6.16
C ASP A 94 14.29 -34.73 -6.45
N ALA A 95 14.82 -34.02 -5.46
CA ALA A 95 15.14 -32.59 -5.54
C ALA A 95 16.63 -32.29 -5.81
N GLY A 96 17.50 -33.31 -5.77
CA GLY A 96 18.95 -33.14 -5.80
C GLY A 96 19.51 -32.47 -4.52
N PRO A 97 20.82 -32.19 -4.47
CA PRO A 97 21.43 -31.54 -3.31
C PRO A 97 20.89 -30.11 -3.13
N PHE A 98 20.59 -29.75 -1.88
CA PHE A 98 20.13 -28.39 -1.56
C PHE A 98 21.31 -27.45 -1.30
N ASN A 99 21.39 -26.37 -2.08
CA ASN A 99 22.34 -25.29 -1.81
C ASN A 99 21.77 -24.36 -0.74
N ARG A 100 22.47 -24.28 0.39
CA ARG A 100 22.08 -23.47 1.54
C ARG A 100 22.63 -22.06 1.43
N THR A 101 21.77 -21.06 1.60
CA THR A 101 22.15 -19.65 1.74
C THR A 101 21.26 -18.94 2.75
N LEU A 102 21.79 -17.90 3.39
CA LEU A 102 20.95 -16.96 4.13
C LEU A 102 20.13 -16.13 3.16
N GLY A 103 18.84 -16.01 3.45
CA GLY A 103 17.83 -15.34 2.65
C GLY A 103 16.89 -14.45 3.46
N GLY A 104 15.85 -13.99 2.79
CA GLY A 104 14.92 -12.97 3.29
C GLY A 104 15.25 -11.59 2.72
N GLY A 105 14.20 -10.82 2.40
CA GLY A 105 14.37 -9.58 1.63
C GLY A 105 15.30 -8.56 2.28
N LEU A 106 15.19 -8.37 3.60
CA LEU A 106 16.10 -7.51 4.35
C LEU A 106 17.53 -8.07 4.44
N CYS A 107 17.71 -9.40 4.47
CA CYS A 107 19.04 -10.01 4.49
C CYS A 107 19.77 -9.79 3.17
N ASN A 108 19.08 -9.99 2.03
CA ASN A 108 19.64 -9.72 0.70
C ASN A 108 20.00 -8.24 0.56
N LEU A 109 19.06 -7.35 0.91
CA LEU A 109 19.29 -5.90 0.88
C LEU A 109 20.49 -5.50 1.73
N SER A 110 20.64 -6.06 2.93
CA SER A 110 21.73 -5.71 3.85
C SER A 110 23.10 -6.04 3.27
N LYS A 111 23.26 -7.24 2.70
CA LYS A 111 24.50 -7.66 2.04
C LYS A 111 24.87 -6.76 0.86
N ASP A 112 23.88 -6.43 0.05
CA ASP A 112 24.08 -5.54 -1.10
C ASP A 112 24.43 -4.12 -0.66
N LEU A 113 23.76 -3.64 0.38
CA LEU A 113 23.94 -2.30 0.92
C LEU A 113 25.38 -2.04 1.37
N GLU A 114 26.03 -3.03 1.99
CA GLU A 114 27.43 -2.89 2.41
C GLU A 114 28.37 -2.67 1.23
N ILE A 115 28.30 -3.55 0.23
CA ILE A 115 29.15 -3.49 -0.98
C ILE A 115 28.89 -2.20 -1.75
N ILE A 116 27.64 -1.78 -1.85
CA ILE A 116 27.27 -0.55 -2.55
C ILE A 116 27.77 0.67 -1.78
N LEU A 117 27.61 0.71 -0.45
CA LEU A 117 28.09 1.82 0.36
C LEU A 117 29.62 1.94 0.33
N ASP A 118 30.35 0.83 0.26
CA ASP A 118 31.80 0.86 0.05
C ASP A 118 32.15 1.58 -1.24
N VAL A 119 31.52 1.21 -2.35
CA VAL A 119 31.75 1.89 -3.64
C VAL A 119 31.36 3.38 -3.60
N LEU A 120 30.23 3.71 -2.98
CA LEU A 120 29.73 5.09 -2.96
C LEU A 120 30.51 5.99 -2.00
N CYS A 121 31.08 5.44 -0.93
CA CYS A 121 31.74 6.21 0.12
C CYS A 121 33.29 6.17 0.04
N ASP A 122 33.90 5.28 -0.74
CA ASP A 122 35.37 5.15 -0.91
C ASP A 122 36.01 6.20 -1.85
N GLY A 123 35.29 7.27 -2.24
CA GLY A 123 35.78 8.28 -3.20
C GLY A 123 36.88 9.24 -2.68
N GLU A 124 37.71 9.74 -3.61
CA GLU A 124 38.92 10.57 -3.37
C GLU A 124 38.72 11.87 -2.57
N ASP A 125 37.48 12.38 -2.45
CA ASP A 125 37.18 13.68 -1.80
C ASP A 125 36.90 13.58 -0.29
N GLY A 126 36.90 12.38 0.32
CA GLY A 126 36.86 12.19 1.78
C GLY A 126 35.65 12.79 2.53
N SER A 127 34.63 13.27 1.82
CA SER A 127 33.55 14.08 2.41
C SER A 127 32.36 13.28 2.94
N SER A 128 32.16 12.02 2.50
CA SER A 128 31.05 11.16 2.96
C SER A 128 31.59 9.98 3.77
N ARG A 129 31.48 10.06 5.09
CA ARG A 129 31.82 8.94 5.97
C ARG A 129 30.78 7.82 5.80
N ARG A 130 31.22 6.59 5.48
CA ARG A 130 30.34 5.40 5.42
C ARG A 130 29.53 5.31 6.73
N PRO A 131 28.19 5.26 6.66
CA PRO A 131 27.38 5.10 7.86
C PRO A 131 27.63 3.71 8.45
N ARG A 132 27.71 3.63 9.78
CA ARG A 132 27.86 2.36 10.47
C ARG A 132 26.52 1.60 10.41
N ILE A 133 26.57 0.33 10.01
CA ILE A 133 25.41 -0.56 10.06
C ILE A 133 25.53 -1.44 11.30
N ASP A 134 24.51 -1.42 12.15
CA ASP A 134 24.37 -2.33 13.29
C ASP A 134 23.25 -3.33 12.96
N TYR A 135 23.51 -4.61 13.23
CA TYR A 135 22.57 -5.71 12.97
C TYR A 135 22.03 -6.31 14.26
N LEU A 136 20.76 -6.72 14.22
CA LEU A 136 20.16 -7.69 15.15
C LEU A 136 19.77 -8.94 14.35
N THR A 137 20.39 -10.08 14.64
CA THR A 137 20.26 -11.30 13.84
C THR A 137 20.15 -12.54 14.73
N TRP A 138 19.66 -13.64 14.18
CA TRP A 138 19.71 -14.94 14.85
C TRP A 138 21.15 -15.45 14.92
N LYS A 139 21.45 -16.23 15.96
CA LYS A 139 22.77 -16.80 16.21
C LYS A 139 23.32 -17.62 15.04
N ASP A 140 22.44 -18.29 14.29
CA ASP A 140 22.81 -19.10 13.12
C ASP A 140 23.29 -18.29 11.90
N ALA A 141 23.22 -16.96 11.95
CA ALA A 141 23.73 -16.04 10.92
C ALA A 141 24.68 -14.96 11.46
N ALA A 142 25.07 -15.02 12.74
CA ALA A 142 25.91 -14.01 13.38
C ALA A 142 27.29 -13.85 12.70
N ASP A 143 27.81 -14.91 12.09
CA ASP A 143 29.07 -14.87 11.32
C ASP A 143 28.96 -14.05 10.04
N THR A 144 27.75 -13.91 9.49
CA THR A 144 27.49 -13.16 8.25
C THR A 144 27.07 -11.72 8.54
N PHE A 145 26.31 -11.49 9.60
CA PHE A 145 25.83 -10.17 9.99
C PHE A 145 26.39 -9.80 11.38
N PRO A 146 27.60 -9.23 11.44
CA PRO A 146 28.26 -8.93 12.71
C PRO A 146 27.45 -7.88 13.49
N GLY A 147 26.97 -8.24 14.67
CA GLY A 147 26.08 -7.39 15.47
C GLY A 147 25.61 -8.08 16.75
N GLN A 148 24.42 -7.71 17.21
CA GLN A 148 23.76 -8.38 18.32
C GLN A 148 23.11 -9.68 17.84
N ALA A 149 23.54 -10.81 18.41
CA ALA A 149 22.96 -12.12 18.12
C ALA A 149 21.89 -12.48 19.17
N VAL A 150 20.78 -13.06 18.71
CA VAL A 150 19.71 -13.60 19.55
C VAL A 150 19.77 -15.13 19.49
N ASP A 151 19.64 -15.80 20.64
CA ASP A 151 19.54 -17.27 20.69
C ASP A 151 18.24 -17.71 20.02
N GLY A 152 18.32 -18.55 18.98
CA GLY A 152 17.21 -18.93 18.14
C GLY A 152 17.69 -19.24 16.72
N THR A 153 16.77 -19.64 15.84
CA THR A 153 17.09 -20.02 14.46
C THR A 153 16.18 -19.35 13.45
N SER A 154 16.77 -19.02 12.31
CA SER A 154 16.06 -18.53 11.13
C SER A 154 14.98 -19.53 10.71
N ARG A 155 13.87 -19.02 10.18
CA ARG A 155 12.88 -19.86 9.50
C ARG A 155 13.46 -20.42 8.20
N THR A 156 12.94 -21.53 7.70
CA THR A 156 13.45 -22.19 6.50
C THR A 156 12.56 -21.88 5.29
N SER A 157 13.20 -21.74 4.13
CA SER A 157 12.53 -21.67 2.83
C SER A 157 13.11 -22.72 1.88
N LEU A 158 12.26 -23.58 1.32
CA LEU A 158 12.63 -24.49 0.23
C LEU A 158 12.28 -23.85 -1.11
N ILE A 159 13.26 -23.76 -2.01
CA ILE A 159 13.11 -23.07 -3.30
C ILE A 159 13.33 -24.10 -4.42
N PHE A 160 12.28 -24.30 -5.23
CA PHE A 160 12.26 -25.26 -6.32
C PHE A 160 12.20 -24.55 -7.67
N ARG A 161 13.07 -24.98 -8.58
CA ARG A 161 13.11 -24.51 -9.97
C ARG A 161 13.76 -25.57 -10.85
N GLY A 162 13.28 -25.73 -12.07
CA GLY A 162 13.88 -26.65 -13.02
C GLY A 162 13.42 -26.40 -14.45
N GLU A 163 14.00 -27.13 -15.41
CA GLU A 163 13.54 -27.10 -16.79
C GLU A 163 12.07 -27.54 -16.87
N GLY A 164 11.23 -26.74 -17.56
CA GLY A 164 9.80 -27.01 -17.68
C GLY A 164 8.97 -26.82 -16.40
N PHE A 165 9.54 -26.24 -15.33
CA PHE A 165 8.83 -25.94 -14.09
C PHE A 165 9.06 -24.49 -13.64
N ASP A 166 7.99 -23.70 -13.59
CA ASP A 166 8.06 -22.36 -13.01
C ASP A 166 8.24 -22.46 -11.49
N LYS A 167 9.04 -21.55 -10.96
CA LYS A 167 9.52 -21.49 -9.58
C LYS A 167 8.41 -21.64 -8.53
N LEU A 168 8.71 -22.38 -7.45
CA LEU A 168 7.88 -22.46 -6.25
C LEU A 168 8.75 -22.30 -5.00
N ILE A 169 8.27 -21.52 -4.03
CA ILE A 169 8.93 -21.26 -2.75
C ILE A 169 7.99 -21.68 -1.62
N LEU A 170 8.43 -22.62 -0.78
CA LEU A 170 7.75 -23.02 0.44
C LEU A 170 8.47 -22.36 1.62
N THR A 171 7.79 -21.53 2.42
CA THR A 171 8.42 -20.78 3.51
C THR A 171 7.69 -20.99 4.83
N GLU A 172 8.43 -21.32 5.88
CA GLU A 172 7.89 -21.42 7.24
C GLU A 172 7.27 -20.08 7.70
N ARG A 173 6.18 -20.14 8.47
CA ARG A 173 5.44 -18.93 8.89
C ARG A 173 6.25 -17.98 9.78
N GLY A 174 7.20 -18.48 10.56
CA GLY A 174 8.02 -17.67 11.47
C GLY A 174 9.32 -18.35 11.90
N PRO A 175 10.26 -17.61 12.50
CA PRO A 175 11.48 -18.18 13.08
C PRO A 175 11.15 -19.11 14.26
N SER A 176 12.12 -19.94 14.65
CA SER A 176 11.97 -20.85 15.79
C SER A 176 12.86 -20.40 16.94
N TYR A 177 12.26 -20.14 18.10
CA TYR A 177 12.93 -19.75 19.33
C TYR A 177 12.07 -20.13 20.55
N ASP A 178 12.67 -20.09 21.74
CA ASP A 178 11.97 -20.35 23.01
C ASP A 178 11.33 -19.05 23.52
N ASP A 179 10.01 -18.93 23.35
CA ASP A 179 9.22 -17.76 23.76
C ASP A 179 9.27 -17.52 25.29
N ASP A 180 9.50 -18.56 26.10
CA ASP A 180 9.60 -18.43 27.57
C ASP A 180 10.98 -17.89 27.99
N ALA A 181 12.01 -18.16 27.19
CA ALA A 181 13.38 -17.73 27.47
C ALA A 181 13.73 -16.38 26.82
N ILE A 182 13.10 -16.04 25.69
CA ILE A 182 13.49 -14.90 24.85
C ILE A 182 12.31 -13.95 24.66
N ASP A 183 12.38 -12.79 25.32
CA ASP A 183 11.53 -11.65 24.98
C ASP A 183 12.08 -10.95 23.73
N LEU A 184 11.70 -11.48 22.57
CA LEU A 184 12.17 -10.98 21.28
C LEU A 184 11.77 -9.52 21.06
N TRP A 185 10.58 -9.14 21.52
CA TRP A 185 10.09 -7.78 21.34
C TRP A 185 10.87 -6.77 22.18
N ARG A 186 11.12 -7.07 23.45
CA ARG A 186 12.00 -6.26 24.29
C ARG A 186 13.39 -6.12 23.66
N THR A 187 13.94 -7.21 23.13
CA THR A 187 15.25 -7.21 22.47
C THR A 187 15.27 -6.29 21.26
N GLU A 188 14.26 -6.36 20.38
CA GLU A 188 14.15 -5.46 19.23
C GLU A 188 13.97 -3.99 19.64
N ARG A 189 13.19 -3.72 20.68
CA ARG A 189 12.99 -2.36 21.21
C ARG A 189 14.27 -1.77 21.78
N GLU A 190 15.03 -2.55 22.53
CA GLU A 190 16.33 -2.14 23.07
C GLU A 190 17.34 -1.89 21.95
N PHE A 191 17.30 -2.70 20.89
CA PHE A 191 18.14 -2.52 19.70
C PHE A 191 17.82 -1.24 18.92
N LEU A 192 16.53 -0.94 18.70
CA LEU A 192 16.10 0.27 17.97
C LEU A 192 16.44 1.57 18.71
N GLY A 193 16.40 1.57 20.04
CA GLY A 193 16.80 2.72 20.88
C GLY A 193 16.04 4.03 20.58
N ASP A 194 16.63 5.17 20.96
CA ASP A 194 16.04 6.52 20.83
C ASP A 194 16.85 7.46 19.88
N SER A 195 17.81 6.94 19.11
CA SER A 195 18.77 7.72 18.30
C SER A 195 18.25 8.20 16.93
N ASN A 196 18.98 9.14 16.30
CA ASN A 196 18.72 9.64 14.94
C ASN A 196 19.23 8.64 13.88
N ASP A 197 18.60 7.47 13.80
CA ASP A 197 19.08 6.37 12.97
C ASP A 197 18.23 6.19 11.69
N PHE A 198 18.78 5.46 10.72
CA PHE A 198 18.01 4.88 9.61
C PHE A 198 17.52 3.50 10.02
N VAL A 199 16.21 3.30 9.96
CA VAL A 199 15.56 2.04 10.29
C VAL A 199 14.99 1.43 9.02
N PHE A 200 15.36 0.18 8.76
CA PHE A 200 14.81 -0.62 7.68
C PHE A 200 13.72 -1.54 8.22
N VAL A 201 12.53 -1.43 7.65
CA VAL A 201 11.37 -2.26 7.97
C VAL A 201 11.08 -3.13 6.76
N GLY A 202 11.11 -4.44 6.96
CA GLY A 202 10.81 -5.44 5.94
C GLY A 202 9.47 -6.12 6.20
N GLN A 203 9.34 -7.34 5.72
CA GLN A 203 8.19 -8.19 6.01
C GLN A 203 8.21 -8.65 7.48
N GLU A 204 7.11 -8.36 8.17
CA GLU A 204 6.86 -8.56 9.59
C GLU A 204 5.58 -9.40 9.74
N PRO A 205 5.49 -10.23 10.78
CA PRO A 205 4.29 -10.98 11.12
C PRO A 205 3.13 -10.05 11.52
N ALA A 206 1.92 -10.61 11.64
CA ALA A 206 0.70 -9.82 11.81
C ALA A 206 0.55 -9.10 13.14
N ASP A 207 1.16 -9.65 14.16
CA ASP A 207 1.17 -9.24 15.55
C ASP A 207 2.41 -8.39 15.91
N SER A 208 3.19 -7.93 14.93
CA SER A 208 4.41 -7.18 15.20
C SER A 208 4.11 -5.77 15.75
N GLU A 209 4.41 -5.56 17.04
CA GLU A 209 4.33 -4.24 17.71
C GLU A 209 5.33 -3.19 17.18
N LYS A 210 6.21 -3.60 16.26
CA LYS A 210 7.29 -2.79 15.70
C LYS A 210 6.79 -1.54 14.99
N PHE A 211 5.68 -1.63 14.26
CA PHE A 211 5.08 -0.50 13.56
C PHE A 211 4.69 0.63 14.51
N ASP A 212 3.94 0.31 15.56
CA ASP A 212 3.50 1.26 16.58
C ASP A 212 4.68 1.90 17.32
N HIS A 213 5.71 1.10 17.61
CA HIS A 213 6.90 1.61 18.26
C HIS A 213 7.68 2.59 17.39
N ILE A 214 7.96 2.23 16.13
CA ILE A 214 8.66 3.11 15.18
C ILE A 214 7.85 4.40 14.95
N LEU A 215 6.51 4.31 14.89
CA LEU A 215 5.63 5.47 14.85
C LEU A 215 5.86 6.40 16.05
N ARG A 216 5.82 5.86 17.27
CA ARG A 216 6.07 6.64 18.49
C ARG A 216 7.48 7.24 18.50
N LEU A 217 8.49 6.50 18.05
CA LEU A 217 9.86 6.98 17.93
C LEU A 217 9.97 8.14 16.94
N LYS A 218 9.46 8.01 15.70
CA LYS A 218 9.49 9.08 14.68
C LYS A 218 8.72 10.33 15.13
N LEU A 219 7.63 10.16 15.89
CA LEU A 219 6.87 11.29 16.42
C LEU A 219 7.71 12.11 17.42
N LYS A 220 8.50 11.45 18.27
CA LYS A 220 9.44 12.10 19.21
C LYS A 220 10.72 12.59 18.53
N ASN A 221 11.20 11.85 17.54
CA ASN A 221 12.45 12.11 16.84
C ASN A 221 12.21 12.27 15.33
N LYS A 222 12.12 13.52 14.87
CA LYS A 222 11.97 13.84 13.43
C LYS A 222 13.22 13.52 12.60
N GLY A 223 14.37 13.32 13.25
CA GLY A 223 15.63 12.94 12.62
C GLY A 223 15.69 11.48 12.19
N LEU A 224 14.98 10.58 12.89
CA LEU A 224 14.86 9.16 12.52
C LEU A 224 14.41 9.03 11.07
N LYS A 225 15.04 8.16 10.27
CA LYS A 225 14.64 7.89 8.88
C LYS A 225 14.08 6.48 8.75
N VAL A 226 12.95 6.33 8.09
CA VAL A 226 12.24 5.05 7.96
C VAL A 226 12.20 4.64 6.50
N PHE A 227 12.87 3.53 6.19
CA PHE A 227 12.83 2.88 4.89
C PHE A 227 11.95 1.64 5.01
N TRP A 228 10.84 1.59 4.27
CA TRP A 228 9.88 0.50 4.36
C TRP A 228 9.81 -0.28 3.04
N LEU A 229 10.19 -1.55 3.10
CA LEU A 229 10.09 -2.52 2.02
C LEU A 229 8.76 -3.26 2.17
N VAL A 230 7.77 -2.85 1.38
CA VAL A 230 6.42 -3.39 1.47
C VAL A 230 6.25 -4.49 0.43
N GLY A 231 5.80 -5.66 0.88
CA GLY A 231 5.40 -6.75 -0.01
C GLY A 231 4.52 -7.78 0.67
N GLY A 232 3.86 -8.62 -0.15
CA GLY A 232 3.02 -9.72 0.34
C GLY A 232 1.90 -9.29 1.28
N ASN A 233 1.69 -10.02 2.38
CA ASN A 233 0.59 -9.77 3.31
C ASN A 233 0.67 -8.41 4.06
N GLN A 234 1.84 -7.76 4.12
CA GLN A 234 1.93 -6.43 4.71
C GLN A 234 1.28 -5.36 3.84
N LEU A 235 1.30 -5.54 2.52
CA LEU A 235 0.61 -4.64 1.60
C LEU A 235 -0.90 -4.63 1.91
N LYS A 236 -1.48 -5.80 2.25
CA LYS A 236 -2.88 -5.90 2.71
C LYS A 236 -3.12 -5.13 4.01
N LYS A 237 -2.26 -5.29 5.02
CA LYS A 237 -2.36 -4.57 6.30
C LYS A 237 -2.16 -3.05 6.18
N LEU A 238 -1.43 -2.60 5.17
CA LEU A 238 -1.11 -1.20 4.96
C LEU A 238 -2.36 -0.33 4.74
N TYR A 239 -3.51 -0.86 4.29
CA TYR A 239 -4.76 -0.09 4.23
C TYR A 239 -5.70 -0.32 5.40
N THR A 240 -5.68 -1.49 6.04
CA THR A 240 -6.62 -1.85 7.11
C THR A 240 -6.14 -1.42 8.49
N GLU A 241 -4.83 -1.50 8.74
CA GLU A 241 -4.25 -1.35 10.09
C GLU A 241 -3.19 -0.24 10.13
N TYR A 242 -2.24 -0.25 9.19
CA TYR A 242 -1.03 0.57 9.26
C TYR A 242 -0.96 1.70 8.22
N ARG A 243 -2.10 2.17 7.70
CA ARG A 243 -2.10 3.28 6.72
C ARG A 243 -1.41 4.53 7.23
N HIS A 244 -1.60 4.83 8.51
CA HIS A 244 -0.96 5.95 9.18
C HIS A 244 0.57 5.81 9.26
N PHE A 245 1.12 4.60 9.11
CA PHE A 245 2.56 4.36 9.04
C PHE A 245 3.19 4.95 7.77
N LEU A 246 2.43 5.05 6.66
CA LEU A 246 2.89 5.79 5.47
C LEU A 246 3.23 7.25 5.79
N ALA A 247 2.57 7.86 6.77
CA ALA A 247 2.82 9.25 7.15
C ALA A 247 4.19 9.47 7.82
N ILE A 248 4.85 8.40 8.26
CA ILE A 248 6.19 8.46 8.84
C ILE A 248 7.28 7.85 7.95
N ALA A 249 6.92 7.10 6.92
CA ALA A 249 7.87 6.48 6.00
C ALA A 249 8.56 7.54 5.13
N ASP A 250 9.89 7.56 5.14
CA ASP A 250 10.66 8.46 4.27
C ASP A 250 10.79 7.88 2.86
N VAL A 251 10.95 6.56 2.75
CA VAL A 251 10.98 5.84 1.49
C VAL A 251 10.12 4.59 1.62
N VAL A 252 9.25 4.39 0.64
CA VAL A 252 8.40 3.19 0.52
C VAL A 252 8.78 2.47 -0.78
N SER A 253 9.10 1.18 -0.68
CA SER A 253 9.37 0.32 -1.84
C SER A 253 8.24 -0.68 -2.02
N LEU A 254 7.76 -0.81 -3.26
CA LEU A 254 6.60 -1.63 -3.64
C LEU A 254 6.92 -2.43 -4.91
N ASN A 255 6.33 -3.62 -5.02
CA ASN A 255 6.22 -4.30 -6.31
C ASN A 255 4.99 -3.79 -7.08
N LEU A 256 5.12 -3.48 -8.38
CA LEU A 256 4.00 -2.93 -9.17
C LEU A 256 2.82 -3.90 -9.26
N ALA A 257 3.06 -5.20 -9.45
CA ALA A 257 1.99 -6.17 -9.61
C ALA A 257 1.19 -6.35 -8.31
N GLU A 258 1.90 -6.50 -7.18
CA GLU A 258 1.28 -6.61 -5.85
C GLU A 258 0.53 -5.32 -5.51
N ALA A 259 1.16 -4.16 -5.69
CA ALA A 259 0.54 -2.86 -5.47
C ALA A 259 -0.66 -2.66 -6.40
N ALA A 260 -0.56 -3.03 -7.67
CA ALA A 260 -1.65 -2.85 -8.60
C ALA A 260 -2.89 -3.64 -8.20
N GLN A 261 -2.72 -4.93 -7.90
CA GLN A 261 -3.79 -5.78 -7.40
C GLN A 261 -4.41 -5.19 -6.12
N PHE A 262 -3.57 -4.73 -5.20
CA PHE A 262 -4.02 -4.15 -3.94
C PHE A 262 -4.81 -2.85 -4.10
N TYR A 263 -4.36 -1.95 -4.98
CA TYR A 263 -5.06 -0.71 -5.29
C TYR A 263 -6.30 -0.92 -6.18
N GLY A 264 -6.64 -2.18 -6.46
CA GLY A 264 -7.81 -2.58 -7.24
C GLY A 264 -7.64 -2.32 -8.73
N PHE A 265 -6.40 -2.20 -9.23
CA PHE A 265 -6.11 -2.14 -10.66
C PHE A 265 -6.18 -3.52 -11.29
N GLU A 266 -6.59 -3.58 -12.55
CA GLU A 266 -6.64 -4.83 -13.28
C GLU A 266 -5.24 -5.47 -13.43
N PRO A 267 -5.14 -6.80 -13.30
CA PRO A 267 -3.90 -7.52 -13.59
C PRO A 267 -3.46 -7.28 -15.04
N LEU A 268 -2.25 -6.78 -15.22
CA LEU A 268 -1.68 -6.51 -16.54
C LEU A 268 -1.36 -7.83 -17.26
N GLN A 269 -2.31 -8.38 -18.01
CA GLN A 269 -2.10 -9.61 -18.77
C GLN A 269 -0.96 -9.46 -19.79
N ALA A 270 -0.26 -10.58 -20.05
CA ALA A 270 0.92 -10.62 -20.92
C ALA A 270 0.70 -10.10 -22.36
N LYS A 271 -0.55 -10.10 -22.85
CA LYS A 271 -0.93 -9.71 -24.22
C LYS A 271 -1.70 -8.38 -24.33
N HIS A 272 -1.73 -7.54 -23.30
CA HIS A 272 -2.44 -6.27 -23.37
C HIS A 272 -1.72 -5.29 -24.33
N LYS A 273 -2.40 -4.80 -25.37
CA LYS A 273 -1.84 -3.92 -26.42
C LYS A 273 -1.16 -2.66 -25.86
N ASP A 274 -1.76 -2.06 -24.82
CA ASP A 274 -1.25 -0.86 -24.15
C ASP A 274 -0.54 -1.14 -22.80
N ALA A 275 -0.08 -2.38 -22.56
CA ALA A 275 0.46 -2.80 -21.25
C ALA A 275 1.54 -1.87 -20.70
N SER A 276 2.45 -1.41 -21.56
CA SER A 276 3.56 -0.52 -21.17
C SER A 276 3.07 0.86 -20.72
N GLU A 277 2.07 1.43 -21.37
CA GLU A 277 1.53 2.74 -20.98
C GLU A 277 0.73 2.64 -19.68
N LEU A 278 -0.09 1.58 -19.56
CA LEU A 278 -0.85 1.27 -18.35
C LEU A 278 0.05 1.06 -17.13
N ARG A 279 1.16 0.34 -17.27
CA ARG A 279 2.16 0.17 -16.19
C ARG A 279 2.65 1.50 -15.65
N VAL A 280 3.00 2.42 -16.55
CA VAL A 280 3.44 3.76 -16.16
C VAL A 280 2.31 4.54 -15.51
N MET A 281 1.06 4.41 -15.97
CA MET A 281 -0.11 5.04 -15.35
C MET A 281 -0.37 4.50 -13.95
N TYR A 282 -0.35 3.18 -13.75
CA TYR A 282 -0.51 2.54 -12.44
C TYR A 282 0.60 2.97 -11.50
N ALA A 283 1.86 2.92 -11.93
CA ALA A 283 2.99 3.38 -11.12
C ALA A 283 2.84 4.85 -10.70
N ARG A 284 2.35 5.73 -11.58
CA ARG A 284 2.08 7.14 -11.25
C ARG A 284 0.96 7.29 -10.23
N GLU A 285 -0.15 6.60 -10.41
CA GLU A 285 -1.30 6.71 -9.52
C GLU A 285 -1.02 6.11 -8.14
N ILE A 286 -0.34 4.96 -8.08
CA ILE A 286 0.14 4.36 -6.83
C ILE A 286 1.09 5.33 -6.12
N SER A 287 2.09 5.85 -6.83
CA SER A 287 3.02 6.84 -6.27
C SER A 287 2.30 8.06 -5.74
N ARG A 288 1.30 8.57 -6.47
CA ARG A 288 0.47 9.70 -6.05
C ARG A 288 -0.23 9.40 -4.73
N ARG A 289 -0.94 8.27 -4.61
CA ARG A 289 -1.68 7.85 -3.41
C ARG A 289 -0.76 7.69 -2.20
N VAL A 290 0.37 7.02 -2.37
CA VAL A 290 1.34 6.80 -1.28
C VAL A 290 1.97 8.12 -0.81
N LEU A 291 2.27 9.04 -1.72
CA LEU A 291 2.79 10.36 -1.37
C LEU A 291 1.71 11.29 -0.77
N GLU A 292 0.45 11.13 -1.17
CA GLU A 292 -0.70 11.80 -0.56
C GLU A 292 -0.89 11.36 0.90
N ASP A 293 -0.79 10.06 1.17
CA ASP A 293 -0.94 9.47 2.49
C ASP A 293 0.23 9.79 3.44
N GLY A 294 1.34 10.30 2.91
CA GLY A 294 2.33 11.04 3.69
C GLY A 294 3.79 10.65 3.47
N ALA A 295 4.06 9.60 2.69
CA ALA A 295 5.44 9.20 2.39
C ALA A 295 6.22 10.31 1.66
N ASN A 296 7.55 10.33 1.78
CA ASN A 296 8.38 11.34 1.10
C ASN A 296 8.83 10.88 -0.30
N HIS A 297 9.20 9.61 -0.42
CA HIS A 297 9.64 8.97 -1.65
C HIS A 297 8.96 7.62 -1.84
N VAL A 298 8.71 7.26 -3.09
CA VAL A 298 8.14 5.97 -3.48
C VAL A 298 9.02 5.35 -4.55
N VAL A 299 9.27 4.07 -4.40
CA VAL A 299 9.96 3.22 -5.35
C VAL A 299 9.01 2.09 -5.73
N ILE A 300 8.80 1.87 -7.02
CA ILE A 300 7.94 0.80 -7.52
C ILE A 300 8.73 -0.03 -8.51
N THR A 301 9.02 -1.29 -8.19
CA THR A 301 9.71 -2.22 -9.09
C THR A 301 8.71 -3.00 -9.95
N ASP A 302 8.98 -3.13 -11.26
CA ASP A 302 8.15 -3.88 -12.23
C ASP A 302 8.97 -4.99 -12.93
N GLY A 303 9.88 -5.64 -12.19
CA GLY A 303 10.72 -6.73 -12.67
C GLY A 303 11.44 -6.38 -13.98
N ALA A 304 11.32 -7.25 -14.99
CA ALA A 304 11.93 -7.08 -16.30
C ALA A 304 11.38 -5.89 -17.11
N LYS A 305 10.34 -5.18 -16.64
CA LYS A 305 9.79 -4.00 -17.32
C LYS A 305 10.32 -2.68 -16.78
N GLY A 306 11.09 -2.71 -15.70
CA GLY A 306 11.77 -1.54 -15.15
C GLY A 306 11.32 -1.19 -13.74
N ALA A 307 11.40 0.09 -13.40
CA ALA A 307 10.98 0.62 -12.11
C ALA A 307 10.54 2.09 -12.24
N ALA A 308 9.75 2.55 -11.26
CA ALA A 308 9.37 3.94 -11.11
C ALA A 308 9.86 4.49 -9.77
N LEU A 309 10.34 5.73 -9.79
CA LEU A 309 10.71 6.49 -8.60
C LEU A 309 9.90 7.78 -8.58
N ALA A 310 9.34 8.12 -7.43
CA ALA A 310 8.55 9.32 -7.25
C ALA A 310 8.86 10.02 -5.93
N ARG A 311 8.74 11.35 -5.91
CA ARG A 311 8.87 12.14 -4.68
C ARG A 311 7.99 13.38 -4.68
N LYS A 312 7.72 13.90 -3.48
CA LYS A 312 7.06 15.21 -3.32
C LYS A 312 7.94 16.31 -3.92
N ALA A 313 7.34 17.12 -4.80
CA ALA A 313 7.94 18.32 -5.37
C ALA A 313 7.23 19.58 -4.84
N ARG A 314 7.83 20.76 -5.07
CA ARG A 314 7.26 22.04 -4.62
C ARG A 314 5.87 22.28 -5.24
N GLY A 315 5.01 22.99 -4.50
CA GLY A 315 3.69 23.41 -4.99
C GLY A 315 2.65 22.28 -5.08
N GLY A 316 2.75 21.25 -4.23
CA GLY A 316 1.80 20.13 -4.24
C GLY A 316 1.93 19.24 -5.48
N ARG A 317 3.12 19.19 -6.09
CA ARG A 317 3.41 18.36 -7.26
C ARG A 317 4.15 17.09 -6.85
N VAL A 318 4.17 16.12 -7.73
CA VAL A 318 5.01 14.92 -7.67
C VAL A 318 6.01 14.99 -8.79
N GLU A 319 7.28 14.76 -8.49
CA GLU A 319 8.31 14.44 -9.49
C GLU A 319 8.33 12.94 -9.68
N PHE A 320 8.22 12.48 -10.92
CA PHE A 320 8.10 11.07 -11.28
C PHE A 320 9.08 10.70 -12.38
N VAL A 321 9.77 9.60 -12.18
CA VAL A 321 10.73 9.01 -13.12
C VAL A 321 10.34 7.56 -13.35
N TYR A 322 10.08 7.19 -14.60
CA TYR A 322 9.98 5.81 -15.02
C TYR A 322 11.23 5.40 -15.78
N SER A 323 11.92 4.40 -15.24
CA SER A 323 13.11 3.80 -15.83
C SER A 323 12.75 2.44 -16.40
N PRO A 324 12.74 2.23 -17.73
CA PRO A 324 12.58 0.90 -18.30
C PRO A 324 13.81 0.04 -17.98
N LEU A 325 13.66 -1.28 -18.05
CA LEU A 325 14.81 -2.17 -17.94
C LEU A 325 15.82 -1.86 -19.05
N ILE A 326 17.09 -1.69 -18.69
CA ILE A 326 18.16 -1.32 -19.61
C ILE A 326 18.47 -2.53 -20.51
N GLN A 327 17.90 -2.58 -21.72
CA GLN A 327 18.24 -3.59 -22.73
C GLN A 327 19.71 -3.47 -23.19
N GLU A 328 20.27 -2.26 -23.16
CA GLU A 328 21.67 -1.97 -23.54
C GLU A 328 22.71 -2.43 -22.51
N ASN A 329 22.28 -3.02 -21.38
CA ASN A 329 23.15 -3.73 -20.44
C ASN A 329 23.14 -5.23 -20.67
N SER A 330 22.98 -5.66 -21.93
CA SER A 330 23.41 -6.98 -22.35
C SER A 330 24.93 -7.12 -22.19
N ILE A 331 25.44 -7.14 -20.95
CA ILE A 331 26.34 -8.22 -20.58
C ILE A 331 25.55 -9.46 -21.00
N ALA A 332 26.04 -10.17 -22.02
CA ALA A 332 25.30 -11.27 -22.63
C ALA A 332 24.71 -12.15 -21.53
N VAL A 333 23.39 -12.06 -21.33
CA VAL A 333 22.71 -12.75 -20.24
C VAL A 333 22.85 -14.22 -20.55
N ASP A 334 23.63 -14.94 -19.74
CA ASP A 334 23.73 -16.38 -19.84
C ASP A 334 22.31 -16.95 -19.66
N PRO A 335 21.71 -17.53 -20.71
CA PRO A 335 20.36 -18.08 -20.61
C PRO A 335 20.24 -19.17 -19.53
N ALA A 336 21.36 -19.81 -19.18
CA ALA A 336 21.42 -20.86 -18.17
C ALA A 336 21.31 -20.34 -16.72
N VAL A 337 21.51 -19.05 -16.47
CA VAL A 337 21.69 -18.49 -15.11
C VAL A 337 20.58 -17.49 -14.73
N ARG A 338 19.57 -17.26 -15.58
CA ARG A 338 18.51 -16.25 -15.38
C ARG A 338 17.77 -16.40 -14.05
N GLU A 339 18.22 -15.80 -12.96
CA GLU A 339 17.63 -15.92 -11.61
C GLU A 339 17.14 -14.56 -11.13
N ASP A 340 15.84 -14.45 -10.85
CA ASP A 340 15.20 -13.20 -10.45
C ASP A 340 15.09 -13.02 -8.93
N THR A 341 15.40 -14.07 -8.15
CA THR A 341 15.48 -13.97 -6.68
C THR A 341 16.46 -12.87 -6.28
N GLY A 342 16.03 -11.98 -5.39
CA GLY A 342 16.88 -10.92 -4.84
C GLY A 342 17.00 -9.66 -5.69
N CYS A 343 16.64 -9.68 -6.98
CA CYS A 343 16.76 -8.49 -7.85
C CYS A 343 16.02 -7.25 -7.30
N GLY A 344 14.83 -7.44 -6.71
CA GLY A 344 14.07 -6.36 -6.06
C GLY A 344 14.73 -5.84 -4.78
N ASP A 345 15.32 -6.73 -3.99
CA ASP A 345 16.03 -6.38 -2.75
C ASP A 345 17.29 -5.57 -3.07
N SER A 346 18.06 -5.98 -4.08
CA SER A 346 19.26 -5.29 -4.55
C SER A 346 18.95 -3.95 -5.20
N PHE A 347 17.83 -3.86 -5.93
CA PHE A 347 17.33 -2.59 -6.43
C PHE A 347 17.04 -1.64 -5.26
N ALA A 348 16.32 -2.11 -4.25
CA ALA A 348 16.00 -1.33 -3.07
C ALA A 348 17.26 -0.96 -2.26
N ALA A 349 18.25 -1.85 -2.18
CA ALA A 349 19.55 -1.61 -1.56
C ALA A 349 20.30 -0.45 -2.23
N ALA A 350 20.33 -0.42 -3.57
CA ALA A 350 20.97 0.65 -4.33
C ALA A 350 20.29 2.02 -4.11
N ILE A 351 18.95 2.04 -4.04
CA ILE A 351 18.21 3.26 -3.71
C ILE A 351 18.44 3.69 -2.26
N ALA A 352 18.46 2.74 -1.33
CA ALA A 352 18.76 3.00 0.07
C ALA A 352 20.17 3.58 0.26
N ALA A 353 21.17 2.98 -0.39
CA ALA A 353 22.55 3.45 -0.38
C ALA A 353 22.67 4.87 -0.95
N TYR A 354 21.90 5.21 -1.99
CA TYR A 354 21.82 6.56 -2.53
C TYR A 354 21.31 7.59 -1.50
N TYR A 355 20.33 7.24 -0.66
CA TYR A 355 19.88 8.14 0.41
C TYR A 355 20.90 8.25 1.55
N LEU A 356 21.57 7.15 1.87
CA LEU A 356 22.54 7.03 2.95
C LEU A 356 23.89 7.70 2.67
N ALA A 357 24.37 7.66 1.43
CA ALA A 357 25.64 8.26 1.02
C ALA A 357 25.53 9.78 0.73
N ALA A 358 24.55 10.46 1.35
CA ALA A 358 24.19 11.86 1.13
C ALA A 358 23.79 12.17 -0.33
N GLY A 359 22.51 11.96 -0.67
CA GLY A 359 21.95 12.07 -2.02
C GLY A 359 21.76 13.45 -2.70
N PRO A 360 22.74 14.39 -2.78
CA PRO A 360 22.78 15.35 -3.89
C PRO A 360 23.76 14.98 -5.03
N GLY A 361 24.58 13.93 -4.87
CA GLY A 361 25.55 13.54 -5.90
C GLY A 361 24.94 12.97 -7.18
N LEU A 362 23.75 12.37 -7.08
CA LEU A 362 22.99 11.83 -8.21
C LEU A 362 21.59 12.45 -8.25
N LYS A 363 21.07 12.71 -9.45
CA LYS A 363 19.67 13.06 -9.68
C LYS A 363 18.79 11.79 -9.56
N LEU A 364 17.49 11.94 -9.32
CA LEU A 364 16.55 10.81 -9.11
C LEU A 364 16.60 9.76 -10.25
N ASN A 365 16.77 10.23 -11.49
CA ASN A 365 16.96 9.38 -12.66
C ASN A 365 18.30 8.62 -12.68
N GLN A 366 19.39 9.22 -12.19
CA GLN A 366 20.67 8.54 -12.11
C GLN A 366 20.64 7.47 -11.01
N ALA A 367 19.94 7.72 -9.90
CA ALA A 367 19.70 6.73 -8.86
C ALA A 367 18.88 5.53 -9.40
N ALA A 368 17.82 5.79 -10.18
CA ALA A 368 17.03 4.75 -10.84
C ALA A 368 17.89 3.89 -11.79
N ASN A 369 18.73 4.55 -12.60
CA ASN A 369 19.64 3.85 -13.51
C ASN A 369 20.63 2.98 -12.73
N PHE A 370 21.27 3.54 -11.71
CA PHE A 370 22.20 2.80 -10.85
C PHE A 370 21.55 1.55 -10.26
N ALA A 371 20.35 1.68 -9.68
CA ALA A 371 19.62 0.55 -9.13
C ALA A 371 19.29 -0.53 -10.18
N HIS A 372 18.98 -0.15 -11.43
CA HIS A 372 18.82 -1.11 -12.51
C HIS A 372 20.11 -1.83 -12.90
N TYR A 373 21.26 -1.14 -12.92
CA TYR A 373 22.54 -1.80 -13.13
C TYR A 373 22.80 -2.86 -12.06
N ILE A 374 22.55 -2.53 -10.78
CA ILE A 374 22.71 -3.46 -9.66
C ILE A 374 21.79 -4.67 -9.81
N ALA A 375 20.49 -4.46 -10.05
CA ALA A 375 19.57 -5.56 -10.29
C ALA A 375 19.98 -6.42 -11.51
N GLY A 376 20.52 -5.79 -12.55
CA GLY A 376 21.04 -6.48 -13.73
C GLY A 376 22.28 -7.34 -13.47
N ILE A 377 23.13 -6.97 -12.50
CA ILE A 377 24.25 -7.81 -12.04
C ILE A 377 23.69 -9.08 -11.40
N ILE A 378 22.74 -8.94 -10.47
CA ILE A 378 22.14 -10.07 -9.74
C ILE A 378 21.38 -11.01 -10.66
N TYR A 379 20.64 -10.48 -11.63
CA TYR A 379 19.90 -11.27 -12.61
C TYR A 379 20.76 -12.26 -13.42
N GLN A 380 22.08 -12.04 -13.44
CA GLN A 380 23.06 -12.86 -14.14
C GLN A 380 23.86 -13.77 -13.20
N ARG A 381 23.46 -13.92 -11.94
CA ARG A 381 24.12 -14.76 -10.94
C ARG A 381 23.16 -15.83 -10.40
N PRO A 382 23.65 -17.04 -10.10
CA PRO A 382 22.84 -18.07 -9.44
C PRO A 382 22.75 -17.82 -7.92
N ARG A 383 22.57 -16.56 -7.50
CA ARG A 383 22.49 -16.15 -6.09
C ARG A 383 21.71 -14.84 -5.94
N PRO A 384 21.08 -14.59 -4.78
CA PRO A 384 20.13 -13.48 -4.61
C PRO A 384 20.73 -12.16 -4.12
N ASN A 385 22.05 -12.04 -4.03
CA ASN A 385 22.75 -10.85 -3.51
C ASN A 385 24.17 -10.75 -4.08
N LEU A 386 24.79 -9.59 -3.94
CA LEU A 386 26.15 -9.21 -4.29
C LEU A 386 27.15 -9.88 -3.34
N THR A 387 28.39 -9.99 -3.82
CA THR A 387 29.55 -10.43 -3.03
C THR A 387 30.72 -9.49 -3.33
N ASP A 388 31.79 -9.55 -2.55
CA ASP A 388 33.00 -8.75 -2.78
C ASP A 388 33.56 -8.87 -4.21
N LYS A 389 33.36 -10.04 -4.85
CA LYS A 389 33.77 -10.28 -6.24
C LYS A 389 33.03 -9.40 -7.25
N ASP A 390 31.89 -8.82 -6.87
CA ASP A 390 31.10 -7.94 -7.73
C ASP A 390 31.43 -6.46 -7.56
N ARG A 391 32.31 -6.07 -6.62
CA ARG A 391 32.63 -4.66 -6.33
C ARG A 391 33.01 -3.86 -7.58
N GLY A 392 33.86 -4.42 -8.46
CA GLY A 392 34.23 -3.76 -9.72
C GLY A 392 33.06 -3.55 -10.69
N PHE A 393 32.06 -4.44 -10.69
CA PHE A 393 30.83 -4.24 -11.48
C PHE A 393 29.95 -3.14 -10.88
N VAL A 394 29.91 -3.02 -9.55
CA VAL A 394 29.21 -1.94 -8.83
C VAL A 394 29.86 -0.59 -9.10
N GLU A 395 31.19 -0.50 -9.08
CA GLU A 395 31.96 0.70 -9.46
C GLU A 395 31.64 1.11 -10.90
N PHE A 396 31.70 0.16 -11.84
CA PHE A 396 31.34 0.41 -13.24
C PHE A 396 29.90 0.91 -13.38
N ALA A 397 28.95 0.27 -12.68
CA ALA A 397 27.54 0.67 -12.65
C ALA A 397 27.36 2.11 -12.15
N TYR A 398 28.06 2.50 -11.08
CA TYR A 398 28.00 3.85 -10.53
C TYR A 398 28.56 4.89 -11.50
N HIS A 399 29.75 4.64 -12.06
CA HIS A 399 30.35 5.52 -13.06
C HIS A 399 29.47 5.67 -14.31
N LYS A 400 28.89 4.56 -14.80
CA LYS A 400 27.99 4.58 -15.94
C LYS A 400 26.71 5.35 -15.62
N ALA A 401 26.07 5.12 -14.47
CA ALA A 401 24.90 5.89 -14.05
C ALA A 401 25.17 7.40 -13.94
N LYS A 402 26.39 7.79 -13.51
CA LYS A 402 26.83 9.19 -13.46
C LYS A 402 27.06 9.78 -14.86
N ALA A 403 27.71 9.03 -15.75
CA ALA A 403 28.12 9.48 -17.08
C ALA A 403 27.01 9.44 -18.15
N SER A 404 26.15 8.42 -18.14
CA SER A 404 25.15 8.17 -19.19
C SER A 404 24.01 9.20 -19.24
N GLY A 405 23.94 10.15 -18.30
CA GLY A 405 22.77 11.01 -18.18
C GLY A 405 21.48 10.21 -17.97
N ALA A 406 20.34 10.82 -18.28
CA ALA A 406 19.02 10.23 -18.05
C ALA A 406 18.66 9.16 -19.10
N PHE A 407 18.96 7.87 -18.86
CA PHE A 407 18.23 6.78 -19.54
C PHE A 407 16.83 6.62 -18.93
N VAL A 408 16.01 7.64 -19.10
CA VAL A 408 14.68 7.73 -18.51
C VAL A 408 13.66 7.52 -19.61
N GLY A 409 12.81 6.51 -19.45
CA GLY A 409 11.67 6.32 -20.35
C GLY A 409 10.70 7.50 -20.28
N LYS A 410 10.44 8.00 -19.06
CA LYS A 410 9.64 9.23 -18.81
C LYS A 410 10.09 9.96 -17.53
N HIS A 411 10.35 11.26 -17.62
CA HIS A 411 10.55 12.17 -16.47
C HIS A 411 9.49 13.26 -16.55
N GLU A 412 8.62 13.34 -15.55
CA GLU A 412 7.53 14.31 -15.55
C GLU A 412 7.22 14.83 -14.14
N THR A 413 6.47 15.93 -14.10
CA THR A 413 5.86 16.40 -12.86
C THR A 413 4.36 16.51 -13.04
N PHE A 414 3.61 16.07 -12.04
CA PHE A 414 2.14 16.14 -12.05
C PHE A 414 1.60 16.65 -10.72
N VAL A 415 0.33 17.08 -10.71
CA VAL A 415 -0.34 17.58 -9.50
C VAL A 415 -0.71 16.38 -8.61
N ARG A 416 -0.30 16.41 -7.34
CA ARG A 416 -0.49 15.29 -6.40
C ARG A 416 -1.97 14.99 -6.11
N ASP A 417 -2.81 16.01 -6.23
CA ASP A 417 -4.23 15.93 -5.87
C ASP A 417 -5.12 15.63 -7.09
N VAL A 418 -4.52 15.28 -8.25
CA VAL A 418 -5.23 14.93 -9.49
C VAL A 418 -4.93 13.47 -9.85
N CYS A 419 -5.97 12.70 -10.20
CA CYS A 419 -5.82 11.31 -10.64
C CYS A 419 -4.87 11.21 -11.85
N GLN A 420 -3.91 10.29 -11.80
CA GLN A 420 -2.93 10.10 -12.88
C GLN A 420 -3.36 9.07 -13.92
N ILE A 421 -4.47 8.37 -13.67
CA ILE A 421 -5.11 7.53 -14.66
C ILE A 421 -6.01 8.43 -15.50
N ARG A 422 -5.56 8.71 -16.72
CA ARG A 422 -6.46 9.24 -17.74
C ARG A 422 -7.23 8.05 -18.30
N PRO A 423 -8.56 8.10 -18.39
CA PRO A 423 -9.27 7.20 -19.30
C PRO A 423 -8.55 7.33 -20.64
N ALA A 424 -8.10 6.21 -21.22
CA ALA A 424 -7.72 6.25 -22.62
C ALA A 424 -8.92 6.81 -23.41
N PRO A 425 -8.75 7.27 -24.67
CA PRO A 425 -9.89 7.51 -25.57
C PRO A 425 -10.77 6.26 -25.82
N ILE A 426 -10.47 5.14 -25.13
CA ILE A 426 -11.28 3.95 -25.02
C ILE A 426 -12.48 4.28 -24.12
N PRO A 427 -13.73 4.08 -24.56
CA PRO A 427 -14.91 4.25 -23.73
C PRO A 427 -14.74 3.46 -22.43
N PRO A 428 -14.91 4.10 -21.26
CA PRO A 428 -14.81 3.41 -19.99
C PRO A 428 -15.88 2.30 -19.96
N ARG A 429 -15.48 1.07 -19.64
CA ARG A 429 -16.38 -0.07 -19.47
C ARG A 429 -16.61 -0.27 -17.99
N GLY A 430 -17.85 -0.51 -17.54
CA GLY A 430 -18.16 -0.75 -16.12
C GLY A 430 -17.28 -1.85 -15.47
N PRO A 431 -17.23 -1.93 -14.13
CA PRO A 431 -16.70 -3.11 -13.47
C PRO A 431 -17.29 -4.39 -14.05
N ALA A 432 -16.52 -5.48 -14.03
CA ALA A 432 -17.06 -6.82 -14.28
C ALA A 432 -18.12 -7.25 -13.23
N THR A 433 -18.15 -6.59 -12.07
CA THR A 433 -18.99 -6.92 -10.90
C THR A 433 -19.36 -5.69 -10.08
N ASN A 434 -20.54 -5.64 -9.46
CA ASN A 434 -21.03 -4.44 -8.80
C ASN A 434 -20.17 -4.02 -7.59
N VAL A 435 -19.94 -2.71 -7.46
CA VAL A 435 -19.25 -2.11 -6.32
C VAL A 435 -20.22 -1.19 -5.57
N LEU A 436 -20.25 -1.27 -4.25
CA LEU A 436 -21.03 -0.36 -3.40
C LEU A 436 -20.11 0.62 -2.70
N VAL A 437 -20.41 1.93 -2.79
CA VAL A 437 -19.74 3.00 -2.06
C VAL A 437 -20.73 3.60 -1.08
N MET A 438 -20.51 3.32 0.20
CA MET A 438 -21.23 3.87 1.33
C MET A 438 -20.56 5.16 1.79
N LEU A 439 -21.32 6.25 1.77
CA LEU A 439 -20.89 7.57 2.23
C LEU A 439 -21.52 7.87 3.59
N VAL A 440 -20.69 7.89 4.63
CA VAL A 440 -21.10 8.26 5.99
C VAL A 440 -20.81 9.73 6.23
N GLY A 441 -21.83 10.48 6.66
CA GLY A 441 -21.67 11.87 7.06
C GLY A 441 -23.01 12.60 7.08
N GLY A 442 -23.35 13.24 8.19
CA GLY A 442 -24.69 13.81 8.38
C GLY A 442 -25.81 12.78 8.54
N ASP A 443 -27.04 13.25 8.75
CA ASP A 443 -28.24 12.41 8.64
C ASP A 443 -28.58 12.22 7.13
N PRO A 444 -28.59 10.99 6.60
CA PRO A 444 -28.90 10.73 5.20
C PRO A 444 -30.38 10.98 4.86
N SER A 445 -31.28 10.99 5.85
CA SER A 445 -32.72 11.12 5.69
C SER A 445 -33.22 12.56 5.76
N ASP A 446 -32.42 13.46 6.30
CA ASP A 446 -32.82 14.84 6.53
C ASP A 446 -32.34 15.75 5.37
N PRO A 447 -33.23 16.19 4.47
CA PRO A 447 -32.87 17.12 3.41
C PRO A 447 -32.45 18.49 3.98
N GLU A 448 -32.93 18.87 5.16
CA GLU A 448 -32.66 20.18 5.76
C GLU A 448 -31.46 20.15 6.72
N HIS A 449 -30.78 19.00 6.79
CA HIS A 449 -29.64 18.79 7.68
C HIS A 449 -28.56 19.88 7.47
N PRO A 450 -28.01 20.46 8.55
CA PRO A 450 -26.92 21.42 8.45
C PRO A 450 -25.73 20.81 7.70
N ARG A 451 -25.33 21.44 6.60
CA ARG A 451 -24.26 20.97 5.69
C ARG A 451 -22.83 21.07 6.29
N ILE A 452 -22.67 20.74 7.58
CA ILE A 452 -21.42 20.82 8.35
C ILE A 452 -20.39 19.79 7.88
N THR A 453 -20.83 18.62 7.42
CA THR A 453 -19.95 17.59 6.83
C THR A 453 -19.76 17.76 5.33
N GLY A 454 -20.61 18.54 4.65
CA GLY A 454 -20.62 18.67 3.20
C GLY A 454 -21.14 17.44 2.44
N ALA A 455 -21.34 16.30 3.11
CA ALA A 455 -21.74 15.03 2.48
C ALA A 455 -23.04 15.14 1.68
N GLY A 456 -24.08 15.77 2.25
CA GLY A 456 -25.35 15.96 1.56
C GLY A 456 -25.21 16.81 0.29
N ALA A 457 -24.43 17.89 0.34
CA ALA A 457 -24.17 18.74 -0.82
C ALA A 457 -23.33 18.05 -1.89
N ALA A 458 -22.31 17.28 -1.48
CA ALA A 458 -21.47 16.52 -2.38
C ALA A 458 -22.28 15.49 -3.18
N VAL A 459 -23.13 14.72 -2.50
CA VAL A 459 -24.00 13.72 -3.15
C VAL A 459 -25.05 14.37 -4.03
N GLU A 460 -25.69 15.46 -3.56
CA GLU A 460 -26.71 16.17 -4.33
C GLU A 460 -26.12 16.77 -5.62
N THR A 461 -24.96 17.43 -5.51
CA THR A 461 -24.25 18.02 -6.66
C THR A 461 -23.81 16.93 -7.64
N PHE A 462 -23.21 15.85 -7.14
CA PHE A 462 -22.79 14.72 -7.97
C PHE A 462 -23.97 14.04 -8.68
N ALA A 463 -25.07 13.79 -7.97
CA ALA A 463 -26.29 13.21 -8.55
C ALA A 463 -26.86 14.09 -9.67
N ARG A 464 -26.87 15.42 -9.47
CA ARG A 464 -27.31 16.38 -10.49
C ARG A 464 -26.40 16.35 -11.71
N MET A 465 -25.08 16.32 -11.52
CA MET A 465 -24.12 16.20 -12.62
C MET A 465 -24.30 14.89 -13.40
N CYS A 466 -24.64 13.79 -12.73
CA CYS A 466 -24.97 12.53 -13.41
C CYS A 466 -26.26 12.61 -14.23
N GLN A 467 -27.29 13.29 -13.72
CA GLN A 467 -28.60 13.45 -14.38
C GLN A 467 -28.51 14.38 -15.60
N ASP A 468 -27.79 15.50 -15.48
CA ASP A 468 -27.69 16.53 -16.51
C ASP A 468 -26.52 16.28 -17.50
N GLY A 469 -25.80 15.17 -17.35
CA GLY A 469 -24.66 14.80 -18.19
C GLY A 469 -23.38 15.61 -17.95
N GLY A 470 -23.32 16.41 -16.87
CA GLY A 470 -22.15 17.17 -16.46
C GLY A 470 -20.98 16.33 -15.93
N TYR A 471 -21.20 15.04 -15.66
CA TYR A 471 -20.16 14.08 -15.28
C TYR A 471 -19.99 13.00 -16.35
N SER A 472 -18.81 12.95 -16.98
CA SER A 472 -18.57 12.09 -18.15
C SER A 472 -18.62 10.59 -17.87
N LEU A 473 -18.42 10.17 -16.61
CA LEU A 473 -18.50 8.75 -16.21
C LEU A 473 -19.86 8.38 -15.60
N ALA A 474 -20.87 9.24 -15.71
CA ALA A 474 -22.21 8.99 -15.19
C ALA A 474 -22.83 7.65 -15.62
N PRO A 475 -22.62 7.11 -16.84
CA PRO A 475 -23.16 5.80 -17.22
C PRO A 475 -22.67 4.62 -16.37
N LEU A 476 -21.60 4.80 -15.60
CA LEU A 476 -20.94 3.76 -14.81
C LEU A 476 -21.19 3.92 -13.31
N VAL A 477 -21.92 4.97 -12.93
CA VAL A 477 -22.23 5.27 -11.55
C VAL A 477 -23.74 5.43 -11.38
N ARG A 478 -24.29 4.72 -10.40
CA ARG A 478 -25.66 4.91 -9.95
C ARG A 478 -25.66 5.54 -8.58
N VAL A 479 -26.10 6.80 -8.48
CA VAL A 479 -26.43 7.40 -7.18
C VAL A 479 -27.77 6.84 -6.73
N VAL A 480 -27.76 6.03 -5.68
CA VAL A 480 -28.95 5.35 -5.16
C VAL A 480 -29.84 6.37 -4.45
N PRO A 481 -31.08 6.60 -4.92
CA PRO A 481 -31.94 7.62 -4.34
C PRO A 481 -32.50 7.19 -2.99
N ARG A 482 -32.59 8.14 -2.05
CA ARG A 482 -33.32 7.95 -0.79
C ARG A 482 -34.78 8.29 -0.95
N LEU A 483 -35.68 7.37 -0.59
CA LEU A 483 -37.10 7.67 -0.43
C LEU A 483 -37.30 8.27 0.96
N VAL A 484 -37.89 9.46 1.05
CA VAL A 484 -38.04 10.20 2.31
C VAL A 484 -39.43 10.80 2.37
N VAL A 485 -40.10 10.72 3.53
CA VAL A 485 -41.44 11.31 3.72
C VAL A 485 -41.41 12.84 3.76
N ASN A 486 -40.26 13.44 4.09
CA ASN A 486 -40.12 14.89 4.23
C ASN A 486 -40.33 15.62 2.86
N PRO A 487 -41.30 16.54 2.75
CA PRO A 487 -41.57 17.29 1.52
C PRO A 487 -40.38 18.08 0.98
N ALA A 488 -39.45 18.51 1.85
CA ALA A 488 -38.24 19.25 1.46
C ALA A 488 -37.25 18.41 0.62
N ALA A 489 -37.46 17.09 0.52
CA ALA A 489 -36.73 16.21 -0.40
C ALA A 489 -37.16 16.42 -1.88
N LYS A 490 -38.32 17.04 -2.13
CA LYS A 490 -38.82 17.25 -3.49
C LYS A 490 -37.88 18.15 -4.28
N GLY A 491 -37.44 17.67 -5.45
CA GLY A 491 -36.53 18.40 -6.34
C GLY A 491 -35.05 18.32 -5.95
N ARG A 492 -34.69 17.55 -4.92
CA ARG A 492 -33.28 17.32 -4.55
C ARG A 492 -32.73 16.08 -5.26
N ALA A 493 -31.65 16.26 -6.01
CA ALA A 493 -30.98 15.14 -6.67
C ALA A 493 -30.45 14.13 -5.63
N GLY A 494 -30.65 12.84 -5.88
CA GLY A 494 -30.32 11.77 -4.93
C GLY A 494 -31.39 11.49 -3.87
N MET A 495 -32.54 12.18 -3.90
CA MET A 495 -33.69 11.91 -3.02
C MET A 495 -35.00 11.84 -3.82
N ARG A 496 -35.99 11.15 -3.27
CA ARG A 496 -37.37 11.04 -3.76
C ARG A 496 -38.32 11.30 -2.60
N ALA A 497 -39.09 12.38 -2.68
CA ALA A 497 -40.15 12.64 -1.71
C ALA A 497 -41.33 11.70 -1.99
N VAL A 498 -41.81 11.01 -0.95
CA VAL A 498 -43.02 10.17 -0.98
C VAL A 498 -43.92 10.58 0.18
N ASP A 499 -45.22 10.31 0.11
CA ASP A 499 -46.08 10.53 1.26
C ASP A 499 -46.08 9.32 2.21
N ASP A 500 -46.65 9.50 3.41
CA ASP A 500 -46.72 8.46 4.43
C ASP A 500 -47.52 7.22 3.99
N ALA A 501 -48.54 7.39 3.13
CA ALA A 501 -49.38 6.30 2.66
C ALA A 501 -48.60 5.43 1.66
N GLU A 502 -47.88 6.07 0.73
CA GLU A 502 -47.00 5.41 -0.21
C GLU A 502 -45.84 4.70 0.51
N MET A 503 -45.19 5.36 1.48
CA MET A 503 -44.13 4.73 2.27
C MET A 503 -44.63 3.47 2.97
N THR A 504 -45.82 3.54 3.59
CA THR A 504 -46.43 2.37 4.27
C THR A 504 -46.72 1.25 3.28
N ARG A 505 -47.27 1.57 2.10
CA ARG A 505 -47.50 0.59 1.03
C ARG A 505 -46.21 -0.08 0.57
N LEU A 506 -45.12 0.66 0.43
CA LEU A 506 -43.81 0.11 0.02
C LEU A 506 -43.21 -0.81 1.09
N ILE A 507 -43.42 -0.50 2.37
CA ILE A 507 -43.04 -1.35 3.50
C ILE A 507 -43.86 -2.64 3.50
N ASP A 508 -45.19 -2.55 3.42
CA ASP A 508 -46.10 -3.69 3.46
C ASP A 508 -45.87 -4.66 2.30
N THR A 509 -45.51 -4.12 1.14
CA THR A 509 -45.17 -4.91 -0.07
C THR A 509 -43.71 -5.37 -0.12
N ARG A 510 -42.91 -5.09 0.92
CA ARG A 510 -41.49 -5.47 1.06
C ARG A 510 -40.62 -5.02 -0.12
N GLN A 511 -40.92 -3.86 -0.69
CA GLN A 511 -40.14 -3.28 -1.80
C GLN A 511 -38.90 -2.51 -1.33
N LEU A 512 -38.81 -2.20 -0.04
CA LEU A 512 -37.68 -1.52 0.57
C LEU A 512 -36.64 -2.51 1.11
N CYS A 513 -35.37 -2.13 1.01
CA CYS A 513 -34.24 -2.84 1.59
C CYS A 513 -34.29 -2.71 3.12
N LYS A 514 -34.28 -3.86 3.82
CA LYS A 514 -34.43 -3.94 5.28
C LYS A 514 -33.24 -3.34 6.04
N GLU A 515 -32.02 -3.41 5.47
CA GLU A 515 -30.77 -2.90 6.05
C GLU A 515 -30.59 -1.38 5.89
N ILE A 516 -31.47 -0.72 5.13
CA ILE A 516 -31.27 0.69 4.75
C ILE A 516 -32.56 1.47 4.91
N GLY A 517 -32.75 2.02 6.11
CA GLY A 517 -33.85 2.92 6.40
C GLY A 517 -34.26 2.93 7.86
N SER A 518 -35.16 3.85 8.19
CA SER A 518 -35.94 3.78 9.42
C SER A 518 -37.40 3.59 9.03
N LEU A 519 -37.85 2.33 9.11
CA LEU A 519 -39.16 1.89 8.61
C LEU A 519 -40.24 1.84 9.70
N ASP A 520 -39.85 2.04 10.97
CA ASP A 520 -40.75 1.95 12.12
C ASP A 520 -41.83 3.03 12.12
N SER A 521 -43.05 2.62 12.48
CA SER A 521 -44.22 3.48 12.66
C SER A 521 -44.11 4.30 13.96
N GLY A 522 -43.21 5.27 13.97
CA GLY A 522 -42.97 6.16 15.12
C GLY A 522 -41.86 7.17 14.90
N VAL A 523 -41.12 7.06 13.79
CA VAL A 523 -40.03 7.95 13.44
C VAL A 523 -40.55 9.11 12.59
N ARG A 524 -40.19 10.34 12.98
CA ARG A 524 -40.68 11.60 12.36
C ARG A 524 -40.37 11.70 10.86
N ASN A 525 -39.25 11.13 10.42
CA ASN A 525 -38.84 11.08 9.02
C ASN A 525 -38.62 9.62 8.62
N ARG A 526 -39.68 8.89 8.25
CA ARG A 526 -39.50 7.55 7.66
C ARG A 526 -38.77 7.67 6.34
N HIS A 527 -37.82 6.77 6.12
CA HIS A 527 -37.00 6.75 4.92
C HIS A 527 -36.51 5.34 4.58
N GLY A 528 -36.19 5.11 3.31
CA GLY A 528 -35.70 3.83 2.83
C GLY A 528 -35.06 3.89 1.44
N VAL A 529 -34.71 2.72 0.93
CA VAL A 529 -34.18 2.52 -0.42
C VAL A 529 -34.91 1.36 -1.07
N LEU A 530 -35.30 1.48 -2.33
CA LEU A 530 -35.94 0.40 -3.06
C LEU A 530 -34.92 -0.70 -3.39
N CYS A 531 -35.33 -1.97 -3.26
CA CYS A 531 -34.50 -3.11 -3.66
C CYS A 531 -34.07 -3.02 -5.13
N ASP A 532 -34.95 -2.51 -6.00
CA ASP A 532 -34.70 -2.35 -7.43
C ASP A 532 -33.61 -1.31 -7.73
N ASP A 533 -33.47 -0.27 -6.90
CA ASP A 533 -32.42 0.74 -7.08
C ASP A 533 -31.02 0.15 -6.80
N LEU A 534 -30.94 -0.97 -6.08
CA LEU A 534 -29.70 -1.70 -5.75
C LEU A 534 -29.41 -2.88 -6.69
N THR A 535 -30.23 -3.11 -7.73
CA THR A 535 -30.09 -4.26 -8.63
C THR A 535 -30.15 -3.84 -10.11
N GLY A 536 -29.71 -4.73 -11.00
CA GLY A 536 -29.82 -4.55 -12.45
C GLY A 536 -28.89 -3.51 -13.08
N PHE A 537 -27.93 -2.95 -12.33
CA PHE A 537 -26.91 -2.03 -12.83
C PHE A 537 -25.52 -2.59 -12.62
N GLU A 538 -24.74 -2.64 -13.70
CA GLU A 538 -23.34 -3.04 -13.68
C GLU A 538 -22.47 -1.79 -13.52
N GLY A 539 -21.96 -1.57 -12.30
CA GLY A 539 -21.30 -0.31 -12.00
C GLY A 539 -20.99 -0.06 -10.54
N VAL A 540 -20.67 1.20 -10.25
CA VAL A 540 -20.50 1.71 -8.89
C VAL A 540 -21.83 2.27 -8.40
N HIS A 541 -22.36 1.68 -7.33
CA HIS A 541 -23.50 2.23 -6.59
C HIS A 541 -22.98 3.17 -5.53
N VAL A 542 -23.47 4.41 -5.49
CA VAL A 542 -23.09 5.40 -4.48
C VAL A 542 -24.31 5.68 -3.62
N ILE A 543 -24.18 5.47 -2.32
CA ILE A 543 -25.27 5.65 -1.37
C ILE A 543 -24.81 6.40 -0.13
N ARG A 544 -25.63 7.35 0.33
CA ARG A 544 -25.45 8.01 1.63
C ARG A 544 -26.15 7.22 2.73
N VAL A 545 -25.39 6.85 3.75
CA VAL A 545 -25.86 6.01 4.86
C VAL A 545 -25.47 6.61 6.20
N SER A 546 -26.26 6.29 7.22
CA SER A 546 -25.90 6.49 8.61
C SER A 546 -24.87 5.45 9.03
N LEU A 547 -24.22 5.66 10.17
CA LEU A 547 -23.29 4.68 10.72
C LEU A 547 -23.96 3.33 11.02
N LEU A 548 -25.20 3.35 11.53
CA LEU A 548 -25.91 2.11 11.87
C LEU A 548 -26.21 1.30 10.61
N GLU A 549 -26.76 1.95 9.58
CA GLU A 549 -27.02 1.31 8.28
C GLU A 549 -25.72 0.80 7.65
N ALA A 550 -24.60 1.52 7.77
CA ALA A 550 -23.31 1.06 7.27
C ALA A 550 -22.86 -0.25 7.96
N LEU A 551 -23.05 -0.35 9.29
CA LEU A 551 -22.73 -1.56 10.03
C LEU A 551 -23.67 -2.72 9.66
N GLU A 552 -24.96 -2.44 9.49
CA GLU A 552 -25.94 -3.44 9.03
C GLU A 552 -25.59 -3.98 7.64
N ILE A 553 -25.27 -3.10 6.69
CA ILE A 553 -24.81 -3.49 5.35
C ILE A 553 -23.54 -4.34 5.42
N LEU A 554 -22.53 -3.92 6.19
CA LEU A 554 -21.27 -4.66 6.31
C LEU A 554 -21.45 -6.03 6.98
N SER A 555 -22.51 -6.22 7.76
CA SER A 555 -22.87 -7.50 8.38
C SER A 555 -23.82 -8.36 7.55
N SER A 556 -24.30 -7.87 6.39
CA SER A 556 -25.30 -8.54 5.57
C SER A 556 -24.69 -9.42 4.48
N GLU A 557 -24.99 -10.72 4.54
CA GLU A 557 -24.63 -11.69 3.50
C GLU A 557 -25.26 -11.34 2.14
N ASP A 558 -26.50 -10.82 2.15
CA ASP A 558 -27.23 -10.40 0.95
C ASP A 558 -26.46 -9.30 0.16
N PHE A 559 -25.76 -8.42 0.88
CA PHE A 559 -24.92 -7.38 0.27
C PHE A 559 -23.56 -7.92 -0.18
N ALA A 560 -22.95 -8.83 0.59
CA ALA A 560 -21.69 -9.47 0.22
C ALA A 560 -21.82 -10.32 -1.06
N GLU A 561 -22.96 -10.97 -1.27
CA GLU A 561 -23.25 -11.70 -2.52
C GLU A 561 -23.53 -10.76 -3.70
N ARG A 562 -24.21 -9.63 -3.45
CA ARG A 562 -24.65 -8.69 -4.48
C ARG A 562 -23.54 -7.78 -4.98
N PHE A 563 -22.62 -7.40 -4.11
CA PHE A 563 -21.52 -6.49 -4.41
C PHE A 563 -20.18 -7.19 -4.20
N SER A 564 -19.40 -7.26 -5.27
CA SER A 564 -18.03 -7.81 -5.22
C SER A 564 -17.08 -7.03 -4.33
N ASP A 565 -17.41 -5.75 -4.05
CA ASP A 565 -16.60 -4.86 -3.23
C ASP A 565 -17.49 -3.81 -2.58
N ILE A 566 -17.26 -3.54 -1.30
CA ILE A 566 -18.00 -2.57 -0.51
C ILE A 566 -17.00 -1.58 0.11
N LYS A 567 -17.17 -0.29 -0.22
CA LYS A 567 -16.34 0.81 0.27
C LYS A 567 -17.10 1.63 1.29
N LEU A 568 -16.46 1.93 2.41
CA LEU A 568 -16.93 2.84 3.44
C LEU A 568 -16.09 4.13 3.39
N TRP A 569 -16.68 5.22 2.90
CA TRP A 569 -16.04 6.53 2.91
C TRP A 569 -16.75 7.46 3.87
N HIS A 570 -16.00 8.38 4.45
CA HIS A 570 -16.44 9.15 5.60
C HIS A 570 -16.20 10.65 5.43
N PHE A 571 -17.24 11.45 5.60
CA PHE A 571 -17.19 12.91 5.69
C PHE A 571 -17.19 13.33 7.17
N PRO A 572 -16.02 13.55 7.78
CA PRO A 572 -15.93 13.82 9.21
C PRO A 572 -16.37 15.24 9.56
N THR A 573 -16.71 15.42 10.83
CA THR A 573 -16.96 16.71 11.47
C THR A 573 -15.68 17.36 12.02
N GLU A 574 -14.62 17.38 11.21
CA GLU A 574 -13.40 18.15 11.54
C GLU A 574 -13.69 19.66 11.45
N ASP A 575 -13.05 20.49 12.28
CA ASP A 575 -13.21 21.97 12.30
C ASP A 575 -14.66 22.46 12.47
N VAL A 576 -15.47 21.72 13.25
CA VAL A 576 -16.88 22.02 13.53
C VAL A 576 -17.11 23.46 13.97
N ASP A 577 -16.23 24.03 14.79
CA ASP A 577 -16.39 25.38 15.31
C ASP A 577 -16.36 26.44 14.20
N GLU A 578 -15.43 26.31 13.23
CA GLU A 578 -15.34 27.21 12.08
C GLU A 578 -16.56 27.04 11.15
N ARG A 579 -17.00 25.80 10.93
CA ARG A 579 -18.14 25.47 10.06
C ARG A 579 -19.47 25.88 10.67
N LEU A 580 -19.59 25.81 11.99
CA LEU A 580 -20.71 26.35 12.78
C LEU A 580 -20.81 27.86 12.60
N VAL A 581 -19.68 28.59 12.64
CA VAL A 581 -19.67 30.04 12.44
C VAL A 581 -20.24 30.41 11.07
N TRP A 582 -19.95 29.65 10.00
CA TRP A 582 -20.57 29.87 8.69
C TRP A 582 -22.09 29.71 8.70
N HIS A 583 -22.61 28.70 9.42
CA HIS A 583 -24.05 28.44 9.52
C HIS A 583 -24.79 29.44 10.43
N THR A 584 -24.18 29.85 11.54
CA THR A 584 -24.77 30.79 12.51
C THR A 584 -25.11 32.14 11.88
N LYS A 585 -24.34 32.57 10.86
CA LYS A 585 -24.53 33.85 10.17
C LYS A 585 -25.79 33.88 9.30
N ASP A 586 -26.21 32.75 8.75
CA ASP A 586 -27.31 32.69 7.79
C ASP A 586 -28.62 32.18 8.41
N TRP A 587 -28.58 31.28 9.42
CA TRP A 587 -29.78 30.55 9.89
C TRP A 587 -29.98 30.55 11.43
N GLY A 588 -28.97 30.96 12.23
CA GLY A 588 -28.97 30.75 13.69
C GLY A 588 -28.80 29.27 14.09
N VAL A 589 -28.28 28.98 15.28
CA VAL A 589 -28.06 27.58 15.74
C VAL A 589 -29.18 27.14 16.67
N SER A 590 -29.92 26.11 16.27
CA SER A 590 -30.94 25.47 17.10
C SER A 590 -30.32 24.44 18.06
N ARG A 591 -31.07 24.11 19.13
CA ARG A 591 -30.68 23.09 20.12
C ARG A 591 -30.56 21.69 19.50
N GLU A 592 -31.31 21.39 18.44
CA GLU A 592 -31.25 20.12 17.70
C GLU A 592 -29.98 20.03 16.85
N GLN A 593 -29.58 21.13 16.22
CA GLN A 593 -28.34 21.21 15.45
C GLN A 593 -27.10 21.03 16.34
N SER A 594 -27.11 21.60 17.54
CA SER A 594 -26.03 21.40 18.54
C SER A 594 -25.92 19.95 19.00
N ARG A 595 -27.04 19.24 19.17
CA ARG A 595 -27.06 17.82 19.55
C ARG A 595 -26.56 16.91 18.44
N GLU A 596 -26.87 17.24 17.18
CA GLU A 596 -26.44 16.44 16.02
C GLU A 596 -24.94 16.56 15.77
N ILE A 597 -24.34 17.70 16.08
CA ILE A 597 -22.87 17.89 16.05
C ILE A 597 -22.19 16.96 17.04
N VAL A 598 -22.67 16.92 18.30
CA VAL A 598 -22.12 16.02 19.33
C VAL A 598 -22.28 14.54 18.94
N ARG A 599 -23.42 14.17 18.35
CA ARG A 599 -23.63 12.81 17.82
C ARG A 599 -22.66 12.48 16.69
N GLN A 600 -22.34 13.44 15.82
CA GLN A 600 -21.39 13.22 14.74
C GLN A 600 -19.94 13.14 15.21
N THR A 601 -19.53 13.92 16.21
CA THR A 601 -18.21 13.77 16.81
C THR A 601 -18.03 12.37 17.45
N LEU A 602 -19.09 11.81 18.05
CA LEU A 602 -19.08 10.42 18.55
C LEU A 602 -19.07 9.38 17.40
N ARG A 603 -19.80 9.64 16.30
CA ARG A 603 -19.74 8.80 15.08
C ARG A 603 -18.35 8.84 14.46
N ASP A 604 -17.68 9.99 14.41
CA ASP A 604 -16.34 10.15 13.87
C ASP A 604 -15.32 9.28 14.63
N TYR A 605 -15.48 9.13 15.94
CA TYR A 605 -14.66 8.25 16.78
C TYR A 605 -14.87 6.76 16.44
N ILE A 606 -16.13 6.33 16.32
CA ILE A 606 -16.46 4.94 16.01
C ILE A 606 -16.10 4.59 14.57
N VAL A 607 -16.39 5.47 13.60
CA VAL A 607 -15.99 5.30 12.20
C VAL A 607 -14.47 5.25 12.10
N ALA A 608 -13.73 6.09 12.84
CA ALA A 608 -12.26 6.00 12.86
C ALA A 608 -11.77 4.60 13.32
N ALA A 609 -12.44 3.99 14.30
CA ALA A 609 -12.14 2.63 14.75
C ALA A 609 -12.49 1.55 13.70
N GLN A 610 -13.48 1.80 12.82
CA GLN A 610 -13.83 0.92 11.71
C GLN A 610 -12.91 1.07 10.48
N GLY A 611 -12.04 2.08 10.45
CA GLY A 611 -11.03 2.26 9.40
C GLY A 611 -11.60 2.52 7.99
N PRO A 612 -12.34 3.62 7.75
CA PRO A 612 -12.89 3.93 6.43
C PRO A 612 -11.78 4.03 5.38
N GLN A 613 -12.03 3.53 4.18
CA GLN A 613 -11.04 3.58 3.09
C GLN A 613 -10.73 5.02 2.67
N PHE A 614 -11.64 5.97 2.92
CA PHE A 614 -11.39 7.39 2.65
C PHE A 614 -12.05 8.32 3.67
N ARG A 615 -11.37 9.42 4.03
CA ARG A 615 -11.88 10.51 4.89
C ARG A 615 -11.76 11.86 4.18
N PHE A 616 -12.87 12.59 4.05
CA PHE A 616 -12.97 13.86 3.31
C PHE A 616 -12.62 15.11 4.16
N GLY A 617 -11.94 14.97 5.31
CA GLY A 617 -11.89 16.03 6.35
C GLY A 617 -11.00 17.24 6.09
N ARG A 618 -9.96 17.14 5.26
CA ARG A 618 -8.97 18.21 5.03
C ARG A 618 -9.42 19.14 3.89
N VAL A 619 -9.89 20.33 4.24
CA VAL A 619 -10.38 21.35 3.29
C VAL A 619 -9.62 22.66 3.40
N ARG A 620 -9.54 23.40 2.28
CA ARG A 620 -8.96 24.75 2.21
C ARG A 620 -10.02 25.85 2.21
N ALA A 621 -11.29 25.48 2.09
CA ALA A 621 -12.42 26.40 2.06
C ALA A 621 -12.46 27.34 3.28
N THR A 622 -12.81 28.61 3.03
CA THR A 622 -12.95 29.65 4.07
C THR A 622 -14.40 30.09 4.27
N ASN A 623 -15.31 29.55 3.46
CA ASN A 623 -16.75 29.76 3.54
C ASN A 623 -17.49 28.48 3.12
N ARG A 624 -18.81 28.47 3.35
CA ARG A 624 -19.68 27.32 3.11
C ARG A 624 -19.79 26.89 1.64
N ALA A 625 -19.88 27.83 0.71
CA ALA A 625 -20.05 27.52 -0.71
C ALA A 625 -18.79 26.84 -1.27
N ASP A 626 -17.62 27.38 -0.95
CA ASP A 626 -16.33 26.79 -1.33
C ASP A 626 -16.16 25.40 -0.69
N PHE A 627 -16.60 25.23 0.55
CA PHE A 627 -16.54 23.95 1.25
C PHE A 627 -17.41 22.88 0.57
N GLU A 628 -18.65 23.22 0.23
CA GLU A 628 -19.57 22.30 -0.45
C GLU A 628 -19.05 21.93 -1.86
N ALA A 629 -18.46 22.88 -2.58
CA ALA A 629 -17.81 22.63 -3.87
C ALA A 629 -16.59 21.72 -3.71
N GLU A 630 -15.69 22.02 -2.76
CA GLU A 630 -14.49 21.22 -2.49
C GLU A 630 -14.85 19.78 -2.07
N MET A 631 -15.91 19.58 -1.30
CA MET A 631 -16.40 18.24 -0.94
C MET A 631 -16.99 17.47 -2.13
N SER A 632 -17.66 18.17 -3.03
CA SER A 632 -18.16 17.59 -4.30
C SER A 632 -16.99 17.16 -5.19
N ASP A 633 -15.99 18.04 -5.35
CA ASP A 633 -14.78 17.77 -6.13
C ASP A 633 -13.98 16.60 -5.57
N GLN A 634 -13.83 16.53 -4.23
CA GLN A 634 -13.17 15.40 -3.60
C GLN A 634 -13.95 14.09 -3.81
N LEU A 635 -15.29 14.10 -3.70
CA LEU A 635 -16.10 12.91 -3.97
C LEU A 635 -15.89 12.43 -5.41
N ILE A 636 -15.97 13.34 -6.38
CA ILE A 636 -15.74 13.05 -7.80
C ILE A 636 -14.33 12.50 -8.01
N LEU A 637 -13.30 13.14 -7.45
CA LEU A 637 -11.92 12.68 -7.54
C LEU A 637 -11.73 11.25 -7.02
N ARG A 638 -12.40 10.86 -5.93
CA ARG A 638 -12.33 9.50 -5.39
C ARG A 638 -13.12 8.51 -6.21
N LEU A 639 -14.28 8.89 -6.74
CA LEU A 639 -15.04 8.07 -7.66
C LEU A 639 -14.26 7.86 -8.95
N ASP A 640 -13.67 8.90 -9.53
CA ASP A 640 -12.75 8.80 -10.66
C ASP A 640 -11.58 7.87 -10.36
N GLY A 641 -10.98 7.96 -9.16
CA GLY A 641 -9.90 7.06 -8.73
C GLY A 641 -10.34 5.60 -8.54
N LEU A 642 -11.57 5.37 -8.09
CA LEU A 642 -12.16 4.03 -7.94
C LEU A 642 -12.50 3.44 -9.32
N LEU A 643 -13.19 4.20 -10.14
CA LEU A 643 -13.57 3.88 -11.51
C LEU A 643 -12.33 3.63 -12.37
N ALA A 644 -11.29 4.46 -12.24
CA ALA A 644 -9.99 4.23 -12.87
C ALA A 644 -9.30 2.94 -12.41
N GLY A 645 -9.57 2.48 -11.19
CA GLY A 645 -9.18 1.16 -10.67
C GLY A 645 -9.81 0.02 -11.46
N ILE A 646 -11.09 0.18 -11.77
CA ILE A 646 -12.02 -0.87 -12.15
C ILE A 646 -12.06 -1.16 -13.67
N PHE A 647 -11.38 -0.37 -14.52
CA PHE A 647 -11.67 -0.30 -15.95
C PHE A 647 -10.55 -0.74 -16.89
N ARG A 648 -10.66 -1.97 -17.45
CA ARG A 648 -10.24 -2.42 -18.81
C ARG A 648 -10.56 -3.89 -19.16
N GLY A 649 -11.61 -4.48 -18.58
CA GLY A 649 -12.05 -5.84 -18.88
C GLY A 649 -12.54 -6.07 -20.34
N ARG A 650 -11.94 -7.10 -20.95
CA ARG A 650 -12.22 -7.81 -22.22
C ARG A 650 -11.51 -7.32 -23.50
N GLY A 651 -10.29 -7.84 -23.67
CA GLY A 651 -9.70 -8.21 -24.95
C GLY A 651 -9.03 -9.56 -24.79
#